data_AF-A0A8J6EVK1-F1
#
_entry.id   AF-A0A8J6EVK1-F1
#
_cell.length_a   1.000
_cell.length_b   1.000
_cell.length_c   1.000
_cell.angle_alpha   90.00
_cell.angle_beta   90.00
_cell.angle_gamma   90.00
#
_symmetry.space_group_name_H-M   'P 1'
#
loop_
_entity.id
_entity.type
_entity.pdbx_description
1 polymer ?
#
loop_
_entity_poly.entity_id
_entity_poly.type
_entity_poly.pdbx_seq_one_letter_code
_entity_poly.pdbx_strand_id
1 'polypeptide(L)'
;MKGGVLHCRCSKCFTAPPKRRVKRRPRPLTLLGLPEDVLLYILECLPAVDIQSMQEVHPHLRSLVDTHSSVWTRAYFQDIWPSSENLHLFERAAECGNFEACVKLGIAYLYNEGLSMSDDGRAEVNGLKASHFFSLTEKLNSGAGPFVWLFIRPPWSTSGSCCKAVVFDSLKEECQGDSKEEVVTGTLRGSLQYCLAKVLNLFEDEEKRLEALGLLEASASHGCLHSSFLLWESKQKSASSDPGRYLQSLRQLRDYAARGCWDAQICLAKFCGQKNQLGQERTTYDLTSQVFQSSLPINKASIFTKQKGMNDTMRYILIDWLVEVATMKDFSSLCLHMTVGLVDRYLKLRSVPRARLQLVGIACMVICTRFISKEILTIREAVWLTDNTYKYEDLVRMMGEIISALEGKIRLPTVIDYKDILSHIISLDRGTMHLCSYISELSLLYTELSVFSPAQLAAGTLLLARILHKHALPWPAQLVECTGFTLEQLTPCVLLLHKKCFHDDEPKDYRQVSLTAVKQRFQNELCCNISGEKQVMDYSQLCTLLGVSSQDTESPASFSIVVDIHPFLCSPAGNKTKRRREDGLQEDRGSFVTTPTAELSNQEEALLGDFLDWSLDSSCTGYEGDRESEGEREGDVTSPSGVLDLSLVHAEHTHCQDSSDEDTTNTPALPTTKANLTSPPLKMGAENSSGYSSVSSAGSPTSSPNGPPCSSKPGLSNSKLVSIPFPQPTPLNFKALRRQVKRKNQAQHSDENVTDAL
;
A
#
# COMPACT_ATOMS: atom_id res chain seq x y z
N MET A 1 9.10 103.28 18.29
CA MET A 1 10.36 103.59 19.02
C MET A 1 10.98 102.29 19.50
N LYS A 2 12.32 102.17 19.46
CA LYS A 2 13.22 101.24 20.20
C LYS A 2 12.83 99.73 20.29
N GLY A 3 13.72 98.78 20.05
CA GLY A 3 15.17 98.87 19.81
C GLY A 3 15.70 97.69 19.01
N GLY A 4 16.89 97.85 18.44
CA GLY A 4 17.53 96.82 17.62
C GLY A 4 18.13 95.70 18.45
N VAL A 5 18.01 94.47 17.97
CA VAL A 5 18.77 93.32 18.45
C VAL A 5 19.90 93.06 17.45
N LEU A 6 21.13 93.30 17.88
CA LEU A 6 22.34 92.94 17.12
C LEU A 6 22.50 91.41 17.13
N HIS A 7 22.15 90.74 16.04
CA HIS A 7 22.47 89.32 15.89
C HIS A 7 23.99 89.13 15.68
N CYS A 8 24.62 88.56 16.70
CA CYS A 8 26.04 88.20 16.70
C CYS A 8 26.37 87.22 15.55
N ARG A 9 27.31 87.58 14.68
CA ARG A 9 27.81 86.73 13.59
C ARG A 9 28.99 85.83 14.02
N CYS A 10 28.94 85.25 15.22
CA CYS A 10 29.96 84.26 15.62
C CYS A 10 29.54 82.84 15.18
N SER A 11 30.55 81.99 14.92
CA SER A 11 30.36 80.61 14.44
C SER A 11 29.64 79.68 15.43
N LYS A 12 29.40 80.12 16.67
CA LYS A 12 28.66 79.37 17.70
C LYS A 12 27.14 79.59 17.63
N CYS A 13 26.65 80.60 16.90
CA CYS A 13 25.21 80.92 16.81
C CYS A 13 24.50 80.31 15.58
N PHE A 14 25.25 79.76 14.62
CA PHE A 14 24.68 78.95 13.53
C PHE A 14 24.58 77.49 13.95
N THR A 15 23.47 77.09 14.58
CA THR A 15 23.12 75.68 14.69
C THR A 15 22.82 75.13 13.29
N ALA A 16 23.76 74.37 12.72
CA ALA A 16 23.50 73.62 11.50
C ALA A 16 22.24 72.75 11.70
N PRO A 17 21.31 72.71 10.73
CA PRO A 17 20.13 71.86 10.86
C PRO A 17 20.58 70.41 11.06
N PRO A 18 19.97 69.66 12.00
CA PRO A 18 20.40 68.29 12.27
C PRO A 18 20.32 67.50 10.97
N LYS A 19 21.45 66.94 10.53
CA LYS A 19 21.55 66.15 9.30
C LYS A 19 20.38 65.17 9.28
N ARG A 20 19.40 65.38 8.38
CA ARG A 20 18.29 64.44 8.20
C ARG A 20 18.94 63.08 7.97
N ARG A 21 18.80 62.16 8.94
CA ARG A 21 19.23 60.77 8.76
C ARG A 21 18.43 60.25 7.59
N VAL A 22 19.03 60.22 6.41
CA VAL A 22 18.51 59.49 5.27
C VAL A 22 18.45 58.05 5.74
N LYS A 23 17.25 57.59 6.09
CA LYS A 23 17.01 56.16 6.29
C LYS A 23 17.43 55.52 4.98
N ARG A 24 18.59 54.84 4.97
CA ARG A 24 18.96 53.97 3.85
C ARG A 24 17.73 53.08 3.63
N ARG A 25 17.09 53.19 2.47
CA ARG A 25 16.08 52.19 2.09
C ARG A 25 16.81 50.85 2.20
N PRO A 26 16.25 49.83 2.88
CA PRO A 26 16.84 48.50 2.84
C PRO A 26 17.00 48.16 1.35
N ARG A 27 18.16 47.59 0.98
CA ARG A 27 18.32 47.07 -0.38
C ARG A 27 17.18 46.08 -0.63
N PRO A 28 16.53 46.10 -1.80
CA PRO A 28 15.56 45.06 -2.12
C PRO A 28 16.26 43.70 -1.97
N LEU A 29 15.70 42.82 -1.16
CA LEU A 29 16.16 41.44 -1.04
C LEU A 29 15.85 40.76 -2.37
N THR A 30 16.88 40.51 -3.16
CA THR A 30 16.82 39.68 -4.37
C THR A 30 17.05 38.23 -3.99
N LEU A 31 16.54 37.28 -4.77
CA LEU A 31 16.75 35.84 -4.56
C LEU A 31 18.25 35.52 -4.39
N LEU A 32 19.09 35.96 -5.33
CA LEU A 32 20.57 35.82 -5.30
C LEU A 32 21.27 36.60 -4.17
N GLY A 33 20.53 37.33 -3.34
CA GLY A 33 21.05 38.03 -2.15
C GLY A 33 20.71 37.31 -0.84
N LEU A 34 20.09 36.13 -0.90
CA LEU A 34 19.84 35.26 0.25
C LEU A 34 21.08 34.38 0.55
N PRO A 35 21.23 33.88 1.78
CA PRO A 35 22.25 32.87 2.10
C PRO A 35 22.06 31.58 1.30
N GLU A 36 23.15 30.86 1.03
CA GLU A 36 23.13 29.60 0.26
C GLU A 36 22.19 28.55 0.88
N ASP A 37 22.18 28.39 2.20
CA ASP A 37 21.25 27.48 2.92
C ASP A 37 19.77 27.77 2.59
N VAL A 38 19.42 29.06 2.42
CA VAL A 38 18.06 29.50 2.10
C VAL A 38 17.75 29.26 0.63
N LEU A 39 18.74 29.45 -0.26
CA LEU A 39 18.62 29.11 -1.68
C LEU A 39 18.43 27.60 -1.88
N LEU A 40 19.22 26.78 -1.19
CA LEU A 40 19.09 25.32 -1.22
C LEU A 40 17.71 24.88 -0.72
N TYR A 41 17.23 25.42 0.41
CA TYR A 41 15.89 25.12 0.90
C TYR A 41 14.77 25.55 -0.07
N ILE A 42 14.95 26.65 -0.79
CA ILE A 42 14.01 27.06 -1.85
C ILE A 42 14.05 26.08 -3.02
N LEU A 43 15.24 25.69 -3.50
CA LEU A 43 15.43 24.75 -4.62
C LEU A 43 14.89 23.35 -4.28
N GLU A 44 15.09 22.87 -3.06
CA GLU A 44 14.51 21.62 -2.53
C GLU A 44 12.97 21.63 -2.43
N CYS A 45 12.33 22.79 -2.59
CA CYS A 45 10.87 22.94 -2.61
C CYS A 45 10.29 23.16 -4.03
N LEU A 46 11.10 23.00 -5.09
CA LEU A 46 10.66 23.17 -6.48
C LEU A 46 10.34 21.82 -7.17
N PRO A 47 9.45 21.81 -8.18
CA PRO A 47 9.33 20.68 -9.09
C PRO A 47 10.59 20.52 -9.94
N ALA A 48 10.86 19.30 -10.41
CA ALA A 48 12.06 19.01 -11.22
C ALA A 48 12.21 19.90 -12.47
N VAL A 49 11.10 20.26 -13.12
CA VAL A 49 11.06 21.14 -14.31
C VAL A 49 11.46 22.58 -13.96
N ASP A 50 11.07 23.08 -12.79
CA ASP A 50 11.48 24.40 -12.32
C ASP A 50 12.94 24.40 -11.86
N ILE A 51 13.44 23.28 -11.29
CA ILE A 51 14.86 23.11 -10.94
C ILE A 51 15.73 23.22 -12.20
N GLN A 52 15.36 22.55 -13.29
CA GLN A 52 16.01 22.69 -14.60
C GLN A 52 15.98 24.15 -15.08
N SER A 53 14.82 24.80 -14.98
CA SER A 53 14.67 26.22 -15.33
C SER A 53 15.60 27.13 -14.51
N MET A 54 15.80 26.84 -13.21
CA MET A 54 16.72 27.60 -12.36
C MET A 54 18.20 27.41 -12.73
N GLN A 55 18.60 26.24 -13.24
CA GLN A 55 19.95 26.01 -13.78
C GLN A 55 20.21 26.87 -15.04
N GLU A 56 19.18 27.19 -15.83
CA GLU A 56 19.33 28.05 -17.01
C GLU A 56 19.42 29.54 -16.66
N VAL A 57 18.72 29.98 -15.61
CA VAL A 57 18.59 31.40 -15.24
C VAL A 57 19.87 32.04 -14.70
N HIS A 58 20.70 31.35 -13.92
CA HIS A 58 21.90 31.97 -13.33
C HIS A 58 23.03 30.97 -12.95
N PRO A 59 24.31 31.26 -13.26
CA PRO A 59 25.43 30.35 -12.99
C PRO A 59 25.59 29.91 -11.53
N HIS A 60 25.29 30.79 -10.56
CA HIS A 60 25.33 30.42 -9.14
C HIS A 60 24.22 29.43 -8.76
N LEU A 61 23.01 29.57 -9.33
CA LEU A 61 21.91 28.62 -9.08
C LEU A 61 22.23 27.28 -9.72
N ARG A 62 22.76 27.27 -10.96
CA ARG A 62 23.31 26.06 -11.60
C ARG A 62 24.34 25.38 -10.70
N SER A 63 25.34 26.11 -10.24
CA SER A 63 26.38 25.58 -9.34
C SER A 63 25.79 24.95 -8.07
N LEU A 64 24.75 25.55 -7.47
CA LEU A 64 24.09 24.98 -6.28
C LEU A 64 23.33 23.67 -6.62
N VAL A 65 22.56 23.65 -7.72
CA VAL A 65 21.80 22.47 -8.16
C VAL A 65 22.71 21.32 -8.59
N ASP A 66 23.84 21.62 -9.23
CA ASP A 66 24.77 20.61 -9.75
C ASP A 66 25.62 19.98 -8.63
N THR A 67 25.97 20.76 -7.59
CA THR A 67 26.81 20.31 -6.47
C THR A 67 26.02 19.65 -5.33
N HIS A 68 24.78 20.07 -5.07
CA HIS A 68 23.98 19.56 -3.96
C HIS A 68 22.95 18.52 -4.42
N SER A 69 23.27 17.24 -4.20
CA SER A 69 22.36 16.11 -4.49
C SER A 69 21.02 16.21 -3.75
N SER A 70 20.97 16.86 -2.58
CA SER A 70 19.74 17.01 -1.78
C SER A 70 18.60 17.70 -2.52
N VAL A 71 18.91 18.63 -3.44
CA VAL A 71 17.95 19.28 -4.33
C VAL A 71 17.23 18.23 -5.18
N TRP A 72 17.97 17.30 -5.78
CA TRP A 72 17.45 16.21 -6.61
C TRP A 72 16.78 15.10 -5.78
N THR A 73 17.29 14.79 -4.58
CA THR A 73 16.65 13.85 -3.64
C THR A 73 15.24 14.31 -3.23
N ARG A 74 15.01 15.63 -3.18
CA ARG A 74 13.74 16.23 -2.71
C ARG A 74 12.85 16.79 -3.82
N ALA A 75 13.36 16.90 -5.05
CA ALA A 75 12.60 17.31 -6.23
C ALA A 75 11.31 16.48 -6.39
N TYR A 76 10.18 17.13 -6.65
CA TYR A 76 8.92 16.42 -6.91
C TYR A 76 8.60 16.36 -8.41
N PHE A 77 8.01 15.25 -8.83
CA PHE A 77 7.63 14.97 -10.22
C PHE A 77 6.11 14.85 -10.38
N GLN A 78 5.33 15.50 -9.51
CA GLN A 78 3.87 15.35 -9.49
C GLN A 78 3.24 15.67 -10.85
N ASP A 79 2.38 14.78 -11.36
CA ASP A 79 1.70 14.88 -12.66
C ASP A 79 2.69 14.92 -13.86
N ILE A 80 3.97 14.60 -13.63
CA ILE A 80 5.02 14.44 -14.62
C ILE A 80 5.41 12.95 -14.66
N TRP A 81 5.54 12.42 -15.88
CA TRP A 81 5.95 11.03 -16.14
C TRP A 81 7.27 10.99 -16.93
N PRO A 82 8.11 9.95 -16.79
CA PRO A 82 9.28 9.74 -17.63
C PRO A 82 8.93 9.70 -19.11
N SER A 83 9.71 10.43 -19.91
CA SER A 83 9.59 10.53 -21.36
C SER A 83 10.97 10.81 -21.97
N SER A 84 11.14 10.60 -23.27
CA SER A 84 12.42 10.87 -23.96
C SER A 84 12.94 12.31 -23.77
N GLU A 85 12.07 13.29 -23.56
CA GLU A 85 12.45 14.70 -23.34
C GLU A 85 12.98 14.96 -21.92
N ASN A 86 12.43 14.30 -20.91
CA ASN A 86 12.71 14.58 -19.48
C ASN A 86 13.42 13.42 -18.73
N LEU A 87 13.75 12.33 -19.41
CA LEU A 87 14.35 11.12 -18.83
C LEU A 87 15.58 11.42 -17.97
N HIS A 88 16.46 12.29 -18.46
CA HIS A 88 17.68 12.71 -17.77
C HIS A 88 17.43 13.33 -16.38
N LEU A 89 16.30 14.04 -16.18
CA LEU A 89 15.92 14.59 -14.87
C LEU A 89 15.54 13.49 -13.89
N PHE A 90 14.78 12.49 -14.37
CA PHE A 90 14.37 11.34 -13.58
C PHE A 90 15.57 10.46 -13.21
N GLU A 91 16.44 10.15 -14.17
CA GLU A 91 17.63 9.34 -13.94
C GLU A 91 18.57 10.04 -12.94
N ARG A 92 18.81 11.36 -13.11
CA ARG A 92 19.59 12.16 -12.15
C ARG A 92 18.98 12.20 -10.75
N ALA A 93 17.65 12.33 -10.64
CA ALA A 93 16.99 12.32 -9.35
C ALA A 93 17.04 10.93 -8.68
N ALA A 94 16.86 9.86 -9.44
CA ALA A 94 16.97 8.49 -8.96
C ALA A 94 18.38 8.21 -8.41
N GLU A 95 19.45 8.55 -9.15
CA GLU A 95 20.85 8.49 -8.69
C GLU A 95 21.07 9.23 -7.37
N CYS A 96 20.43 10.39 -7.19
CA CYS A 96 20.48 11.18 -5.96
C CYS A 96 19.58 10.63 -4.83
N GLY A 97 18.96 9.47 -4.99
CA GLY A 97 18.15 8.79 -3.97
C GLY A 97 16.68 9.24 -3.92
N ASN A 98 16.12 9.77 -5.01
CA ASN A 98 14.72 10.19 -5.06
C ASN A 98 13.76 9.02 -5.27
N PHE A 99 12.97 8.68 -4.24
CA PHE A 99 12.01 7.56 -4.28
C PHE A 99 10.92 7.72 -5.36
N GLU A 100 10.40 8.93 -5.59
CA GLU A 100 9.37 9.17 -6.61
C GLU A 100 9.91 8.88 -8.02
N ALA A 101 11.15 9.31 -8.29
CA ALA A 101 11.81 9.05 -9.57
C ALA A 101 12.08 7.55 -9.79
N CYS A 102 12.62 6.85 -8.79
CA CYS A 102 12.91 5.41 -8.89
C CYS A 102 11.64 4.57 -9.17
N VAL A 103 10.54 4.84 -8.45
CA VAL A 103 9.26 4.15 -8.67
C VAL A 103 8.74 4.40 -10.09
N LYS A 104 8.73 5.67 -10.53
CA LYS A 104 8.21 6.03 -11.85
C LYS A 104 9.06 5.44 -12.98
N LEU A 105 10.39 5.48 -12.89
CA LEU A 105 11.28 4.87 -13.87
C LEU A 105 11.13 3.34 -13.92
N GLY A 106 11.10 2.65 -12.77
CA GLY A 106 10.92 1.20 -12.73
C GLY A 106 9.64 0.75 -13.43
N ILE A 107 8.53 1.46 -13.20
CA ILE A 107 7.24 1.18 -13.83
C ILE A 107 7.24 1.58 -15.32
N ALA A 108 7.81 2.74 -15.68
CA ALA A 108 7.90 3.22 -17.06
C ALA A 108 8.71 2.27 -17.95
N TYR A 109 9.87 1.80 -17.48
CA TYR A 109 10.65 0.79 -18.19
C TYR A 109 9.92 -0.56 -18.25
N LEU A 110 9.36 -1.05 -17.14
CA LEU A 110 8.68 -2.36 -17.09
C LEU A 110 7.53 -2.49 -18.10
N TYR A 111 6.74 -1.42 -18.25
CA TYR A 111 5.58 -1.37 -19.14
C TYR A 111 5.85 -0.64 -20.47
N ASN A 112 7.09 -0.22 -20.74
CA ASN A 112 7.49 0.58 -21.90
C ASN A 112 6.59 1.81 -22.14
N GLU A 113 6.32 2.58 -21.09
CA GLU A 113 5.37 3.70 -21.09
C GLU A 113 6.12 5.04 -21.04
N GLY A 114 5.89 5.90 -22.04
CA GLY A 114 6.53 7.20 -22.21
C GLY A 114 7.90 7.17 -22.91
N LEU A 115 8.53 6.01 -23.00
CA LEU A 115 9.92 5.85 -23.44
C LEU A 115 10.03 5.37 -24.89
N SER A 116 10.74 6.13 -25.74
CA SER A 116 10.96 5.81 -27.15
C SER A 116 12.22 4.95 -27.36
N MET A 117 12.11 3.65 -27.11
CA MET A 117 13.17 2.68 -27.43
C MET A 117 12.93 2.07 -28.82
N SER A 118 14.00 1.89 -29.60
CA SER A 118 13.99 1.24 -30.93
C SER A 118 13.50 -0.21 -30.85
N ASP A 119 12.97 -0.76 -31.95
CA ASP A 119 12.13 -1.97 -31.90
C ASP A 119 12.81 -3.27 -31.43
N ASP A 120 14.10 -3.45 -31.67
CA ASP A 120 14.87 -4.65 -31.32
C ASP A 120 15.34 -4.67 -29.84
N GLY A 121 15.30 -5.85 -29.21
CA GLY A 121 15.85 -6.09 -27.87
C GLY A 121 15.10 -5.45 -26.68
N ARG A 122 13.98 -4.76 -26.93
CA ARG A 122 13.26 -3.93 -25.94
C ARG A 122 13.03 -4.60 -24.58
N ALA A 123 12.54 -5.82 -24.54
CA ALA A 123 12.11 -6.44 -23.28
C ALA A 123 13.27 -6.79 -22.33
N GLU A 124 14.45 -7.09 -22.88
CA GLU A 124 15.65 -7.39 -22.09
C GLU A 124 16.26 -6.09 -21.54
N VAL A 125 16.50 -5.10 -22.42
CA VAL A 125 17.07 -3.80 -22.01
C VAL A 125 16.14 -3.07 -21.03
N ASN A 126 14.83 -3.04 -21.30
CA ASN A 126 13.87 -2.45 -20.39
C ASN A 126 13.73 -3.25 -19.09
N GLY A 127 13.83 -4.58 -19.14
CA GLY A 127 13.83 -5.44 -17.97
C GLY A 127 15.01 -5.15 -17.04
N LEU A 128 16.23 -5.08 -17.59
CA LEU A 128 17.44 -4.74 -16.82
C LEU A 128 17.37 -3.32 -16.22
N LYS A 129 16.89 -2.33 -16.99
CA LYS A 129 16.69 -0.96 -16.47
C LYS A 129 15.61 -0.90 -15.39
N ALA A 130 14.48 -1.57 -15.58
CA ALA A 130 13.42 -1.66 -14.57
C ALA A 130 13.92 -2.35 -13.29
N SER A 131 14.70 -3.42 -13.42
CA SER A 131 15.37 -4.13 -12.32
C SER A 131 16.22 -3.18 -11.47
N HIS A 132 17.12 -2.42 -12.11
CA HIS A 132 17.98 -1.43 -11.45
C HIS A 132 17.16 -0.41 -10.63
N PHE A 133 16.14 0.22 -11.23
CA PHE A 133 15.32 1.21 -10.52
C PHE A 133 14.41 0.60 -9.45
N PHE A 134 14.00 -0.67 -9.59
CA PHE A 134 13.29 -1.40 -8.55
C PHE A 134 14.20 -1.80 -7.37
N SER A 135 15.44 -2.23 -7.61
CA SER A 135 16.41 -2.44 -6.53
C SER A 135 16.69 -1.14 -5.78
N LEU A 136 16.91 -0.04 -6.49
CA LEU A 136 17.07 1.28 -5.89
C LEU A 136 15.82 1.76 -5.13
N THR A 137 14.62 1.42 -5.61
CA THR A 137 13.36 1.66 -4.90
C THR A 137 13.33 0.94 -3.56
N GLU A 138 13.66 -0.36 -3.51
CA GLU A 138 13.68 -1.13 -2.26
C GLU A 138 14.85 -0.73 -1.34
N LYS A 139 15.97 -0.23 -1.89
CA LYS A 139 17.09 0.36 -1.13
C LYS A 139 16.66 1.62 -0.37
N LEU A 140 15.77 2.42 -0.96
CA LEU A 140 15.22 3.64 -0.37
C LEU A 140 13.98 3.37 0.51
N ASN A 141 13.36 2.19 0.40
CA ASN A 141 12.17 1.77 1.12
C ASN A 141 12.44 1.44 2.61
N SER A 142 12.72 2.48 3.39
CA SER A 142 12.99 2.37 4.83
C SER A 142 11.72 2.34 5.71
N GLY A 143 10.55 2.67 5.14
CA GLY A 143 9.31 2.94 5.88
C GLY A 143 8.10 2.08 5.50
N ALA A 144 8.23 1.13 4.56
CA ALA A 144 7.18 0.18 4.19
C ALA A 144 7.71 -1.25 4.11
N GLY A 145 6.83 -2.21 3.88
CA GLY A 145 7.25 -3.56 3.47
C GLY A 145 7.69 -3.58 2.00
N PRO A 146 8.53 -4.54 1.57
CA PRO A 146 8.92 -4.65 0.17
C PRO A 146 7.72 -4.98 -0.73
N PHE A 147 7.64 -4.34 -1.88
CA PHE A 147 6.44 -4.29 -2.71
C PHE A 147 6.70 -4.49 -4.22
N VAL A 148 7.94 -4.40 -4.71
CA VAL A 148 8.28 -4.56 -6.15
C VAL A 148 7.68 -5.82 -6.76
N TRP A 149 7.60 -6.90 -6.00
CA TRP A 149 6.99 -8.18 -6.39
C TRP A 149 5.56 -8.06 -6.94
N LEU A 150 4.81 -6.99 -6.63
CA LEU A 150 3.45 -6.76 -7.13
C LEU A 150 3.41 -6.48 -8.64
N PHE A 151 4.49 -5.94 -9.22
CA PHE A 151 4.57 -5.56 -10.63
C PHE A 151 5.07 -6.69 -11.54
N ILE A 152 5.89 -7.58 -10.99
CA ILE A 152 6.53 -8.70 -11.72
C ILE A 152 5.81 -10.04 -11.52
N ARG A 153 4.51 -10.01 -11.18
CA ARG A 153 3.71 -11.21 -10.96
C ARG A 153 3.63 -12.10 -12.22
N PRO A 154 3.59 -13.44 -12.07
CA PRO A 154 3.39 -14.37 -13.17
C PRO A 154 1.90 -14.42 -13.60
N PRO A 155 1.55 -15.14 -14.69
CA PRO A 155 2.43 -15.82 -15.64
C PRO A 155 3.25 -14.85 -16.48
N TRP A 156 4.43 -15.32 -16.89
CA TRP A 156 5.26 -14.68 -17.90
C TRP A 156 5.11 -15.44 -19.21
N SER A 157 5.47 -14.79 -20.33
CA SER A 157 5.48 -15.45 -21.64
C SER A 157 6.45 -16.62 -21.65
N THR A 158 6.04 -17.77 -22.18
CA THR A 158 6.94 -18.93 -22.39
C THR A 158 7.60 -18.90 -23.78
N SER A 159 7.24 -17.93 -24.62
CA SER A 159 7.55 -17.88 -26.06
C SER A 159 8.48 -16.74 -26.47
N GLY A 160 9.00 -15.93 -25.53
CA GLY A 160 9.89 -14.82 -25.82
C GLY A 160 10.40 -14.10 -24.57
N SER A 161 11.19 -13.04 -24.76
CA SER A 161 11.71 -12.21 -23.67
C SER A 161 10.59 -11.38 -23.03
N CYS A 162 10.29 -11.66 -21.76
CA CYS A 162 9.27 -10.96 -20.98
C CYS A 162 9.93 -9.98 -20.01
N CYS A 163 9.61 -8.68 -20.06
CA CYS A 163 10.19 -7.67 -19.16
C CYS A 163 10.11 -8.09 -17.68
N LYS A 164 8.97 -8.64 -17.25
CA LYS A 164 8.74 -9.09 -15.86
C LYS A 164 9.63 -10.27 -15.46
N ALA A 165 9.90 -11.19 -16.38
CA ALA A 165 10.82 -12.31 -16.16
C ALA A 165 12.27 -11.82 -16.07
N VAL A 166 12.69 -10.95 -17.01
CA VAL A 166 14.04 -10.35 -17.00
C VAL A 166 14.30 -9.56 -15.71
N VAL A 167 13.31 -8.81 -15.20
CA VAL A 167 13.43 -8.17 -13.88
C VAL A 167 13.60 -9.20 -12.77
N PHE A 168 12.80 -10.27 -12.76
CA PHE A 168 12.89 -11.30 -11.74
C PHE A 168 14.27 -11.99 -11.74
N ASP A 169 14.77 -12.37 -12.92
CA ASP A 169 16.06 -13.05 -13.07
C ASP A 169 17.23 -12.10 -12.72
N SER A 170 17.17 -10.83 -13.15
CA SER A 170 18.17 -9.81 -12.79
C SER A 170 18.23 -9.52 -11.28
N LEU A 171 17.08 -9.38 -10.60
CA LEU A 171 17.04 -9.21 -9.14
C LEU A 171 17.51 -10.48 -8.40
N LYS A 172 17.34 -11.67 -9.01
CA LYS A 172 17.83 -12.94 -8.49
C LYS A 172 19.36 -13.04 -8.60
N GLU A 173 19.94 -12.58 -9.71
CA GLU A 173 21.39 -12.46 -9.90
C GLU A 173 22.02 -11.46 -8.92
N GLU A 174 21.41 -10.28 -8.71
CA GLU A 174 21.87 -9.29 -7.72
C GLU A 174 21.90 -9.86 -6.29
N CYS A 175 20.95 -10.75 -5.96
CA CYS A 175 20.92 -11.47 -4.68
C CYS A 175 22.03 -12.53 -4.55
N GLN A 176 22.53 -13.07 -5.65
CA GLN A 176 23.54 -14.15 -5.70
C GLN A 176 24.96 -13.65 -5.92
N GLY A 177 25.14 -12.45 -6.47
CA GLY A 177 26.45 -11.88 -6.75
C GLY A 177 27.32 -11.66 -5.50
N ASP A 178 28.55 -12.18 -5.54
CA ASP A 178 29.67 -11.79 -4.69
C ASP A 178 30.39 -10.54 -5.25
N SER A 179 29.63 -9.59 -5.79
CA SER A 179 30.17 -8.38 -6.43
C SER A 179 31.03 -7.59 -5.44
N LYS A 180 32.30 -7.38 -5.81
CA LYS A 180 33.32 -6.76 -4.96
C LYS A 180 33.25 -5.24 -4.91
N GLU A 181 32.25 -4.66 -5.56
CA GLU A 181 31.99 -3.22 -5.60
C GLU A 181 30.67 -2.92 -4.87
N GLU A 182 30.78 -1.98 -3.92
CA GLU A 182 29.73 -1.39 -3.08
C GLU A 182 28.72 -2.30 -2.35
N VAL A 183 28.93 -2.38 -1.04
CA VAL A 183 27.95 -2.49 0.07
C VAL A 183 26.46 -2.63 -0.32
N VAL A 184 26.07 -3.76 -0.92
CA VAL A 184 24.68 -4.24 -0.87
C VAL A 184 24.39 -4.55 0.60
N THR A 185 23.73 -3.61 1.28
CA THR A 185 23.36 -3.80 2.68
C THR A 185 22.55 -5.07 2.84
N GLY A 186 22.75 -5.82 3.93
CA GLY A 186 21.97 -7.03 4.20
C GLY A 186 20.46 -6.77 4.11
N THR A 187 20.01 -5.61 4.58
CA THR A 187 18.62 -5.15 4.48
C THR A 187 18.07 -5.09 3.06
N LEU A 188 18.85 -4.61 2.07
CA LEU A 188 18.43 -4.61 0.66
C LEU A 188 18.31 -6.04 0.13
N ARG A 189 19.35 -6.86 0.32
CA ARG A 189 19.36 -8.28 -0.09
C ARG A 189 18.18 -9.05 0.54
N GLY A 190 17.87 -8.79 1.80
CA GLY A 190 16.69 -9.35 2.47
C GLY A 190 15.37 -8.90 1.84
N SER A 191 15.25 -7.64 1.42
CA SER A 191 14.04 -7.09 0.79
C SER A 191 13.81 -7.65 -0.61
N LEU A 192 14.87 -7.78 -1.42
CA LEU A 192 14.82 -8.41 -2.74
C LEU A 192 14.49 -9.90 -2.65
N GLN A 193 15.14 -10.64 -1.74
CA GLN A 193 14.84 -12.05 -1.50
C GLN A 193 13.38 -12.29 -1.05
N TYR A 194 12.79 -11.38 -0.25
CA TYR A 194 11.35 -11.43 0.06
C TYR A 194 10.51 -11.23 -1.21
N CYS A 195 10.85 -10.26 -2.05
CA CYS A 195 10.12 -10.01 -3.30
C CYS A 195 10.17 -11.22 -4.24
N LEU A 196 11.35 -11.81 -4.46
CA LEU A 196 11.51 -13.01 -5.27
C LEU A 196 10.71 -14.20 -4.71
N ALA A 197 10.77 -14.42 -3.40
CA ALA A 197 9.96 -15.47 -2.76
C ALA A 197 8.46 -15.23 -2.87
N LYS A 198 8.00 -13.97 -2.81
CA LYS A 198 6.59 -13.61 -3.00
C LYS A 198 6.11 -13.91 -4.43
N VAL A 199 6.94 -13.67 -5.44
CA VAL A 199 6.68 -14.06 -6.83
C VAL A 199 6.62 -15.57 -6.99
N LEU A 200 7.61 -16.31 -6.48
CA LEU A 200 7.66 -17.77 -6.61
C LEU A 200 6.47 -18.49 -5.93
N ASN A 201 5.98 -17.96 -4.80
CA ASN A 201 4.78 -18.46 -4.12
C ASN A 201 3.45 -18.24 -4.90
N LEU A 202 3.47 -17.54 -6.04
CA LEU A 202 2.31 -17.41 -6.94
C LEU A 202 2.21 -18.53 -7.97
N PHE A 203 3.29 -19.29 -8.20
CA PHE A 203 3.23 -20.51 -9.01
C PHE A 203 2.66 -21.69 -8.21
N GLU A 204 2.10 -22.67 -8.92
CA GLU A 204 1.60 -23.91 -8.31
C GLU A 204 2.67 -25.02 -8.25
N ASP A 205 3.85 -24.78 -8.83
CA ASP A 205 4.97 -25.73 -8.88
C ASP A 205 5.61 -25.91 -7.49
N GLU A 206 5.63 -27.16 -7.00
CA GLU A 206 6.23 -27.52 -5.71
C GLU A 206 7.73 -27.20 -5.62
N GLU A 207 8.47 -27.26 -6.73
CA GLU A 207 9.89 -26.89 -6.79
C GLU A 207 10.09 -25.39 -6.54
N LYS A 208 9.31 -24.53 -7.22
CA LYS A 208 9.32 -23.08 -7.00
C LYS A 208 8.85 -22.73 -5.58
N ARG A 209 7.93 -23.50 -5.01
CA ARG A 209 7.50 -23.36 -3.60
C ARG A 209 8.62 -23.69 -2.61
N LEU A 210 9.50 -24.66 -2.92
CA LEU A 210 10.68 -24.96 -2.12
C LEU A 210 11.76 -23.88 -2.28
N GLU A 211 12.00 -23.38 -3.49
CA GLU A 211 12.91 -22.26 -3.74
C GLU A 211 12.45 -20.99 -2.99
N ALA A 212 11.14 -20.69 -3.03
CA ALA A 212 10.55 -19.58 -2.30
C ALA A 212 10.78 -19.69 -0.78
N LEU A 213 10.69 -20.90 -0.20
CA LEU A 213 11.01 -21.12 1.22
C LEU A 213 12.48 -20.86 1.52
N GLY A 214 13.41 -21.31 0.67
CA GLY A 214 14.84 -21.02 0.81
C GLY A 214 15.15 -19.53 0.76
N LEU A 215 14.52 -18.79 -0.17
CA LEU A 215 14.64 -17.34 -0.27
C LEU A 215 14.02 -16.61 0.93
N LEU A 216 12.90 -17.09 1.50
CA LEU A 216 12.38 -16.54 2.75
C LEU A 216 13.34 -16.76 3.93
N GLU A 217 13.98 -17.93 4.04
CA GLU A 217 14.95 -18.23 5.10
C GLU A 217 16.21 -17.37 4.98
N ALA A 218 16.72 -17.17 3.76
CA ALA A 218 17.79 -16.21 3.50
C ALA A 218 17.34 -14.76 3.80
N SER A 219 16.13 -14.37 3.39
CA SER A 219 15.60 -13.03 3.63
C SER A 219 15.44 -12.72 5.13
N ALA A 220 15.01 -13.72 5.91
CA ALA A 220 14.88 -13.61 7.36
C ALA A 220 16.25 -13.52 8.06
N SER A 221 17.28 -14.24 7.60
CA SER A 221 18.64 -14.12 8.17
C SER A 221 19.28 -12.75 7.88
N HIS A 222 18.92 -12.13 6.75
CA HIS A 222 19.23 -10.75 6.41
C HIS A 222 18.39 -9.69 7.18
N GLY A 223 17.49 -10.11 8.07
CA GLY A 223 16.74 -9.23 8.97
C GLY A 223 15.34 -8.81 8.50
N CYS A 224 14.82 -9.38 7.40
CA CYS A 224 13.46 -9.06 6.94
C CYS A 224 12.41 -9.62 7.92
N LEU A 225 11.68 -8.71 8.60
CA LEU A 225 10.61 -9.06 9.53
C LEU A 225 9.43 -9.75 8.84
N HIS A 226 9.07 -9.32 7.63
CA HIS A 226 7.97 -9.92 6.86
C HIS A 226 8.26 -11.39 6.50
N SER A 227 9.49 -11.70 6.08
CA SER A 227 9.92 -13.09 5.83
C SER A 227 9.93 -13.93 7.11
N SER A 228 10.42 -13.36 8.20
CA SER A 228 10.44 -14.01 9.52
C SER A 228 9.02 -14.38 9.99
N PHE A 229 8.05 -13.50 9.76
CA PHE A 229 6.63 -13.75 10.05
C PHE A 229 6.01 -14.81 9.13
N LEU A 230 6.22 -14.76 7.81
CA LEU A 230 5.69 -15.76 6.87
C LEU A 230 6.24 -17.17 7.13
N LEU A 231 7.53 -17.29 7.45
CA LEU A 231 8.14 -18.56 7.86
C LEU A 231 7.53 -19.09 9.16
N TRP A 232 7.29 -18.20 10.13
CA TRP A 232 6.63 -18.56 11.37
C TRP A 232 5.18 -19.04 11.14
N GLU A 233 4.42 -18.37 10.28
CA GLU A 233 3.04 -18.74 9.93
C GLU A 233 2.98 -20.12 9.27
N SER A 234 3.88 -20.39 8.30
CA SER A 234 3.95 -21.72 7.67
C SER A 234 4.32 -22.84 8.66
N LYS A 235 5.18 -22.55 9.65
CA LYS A 235 5.63 -23.50 10.68
C LYS A 235 4.64 -23.66 11.85
N GLN A 236 3.63 -22.79 11.95
CA GLN A 236 2.64 -22.80 13.03
C GLN A 236 1.85 -24.12 13.13
N LYS A 237 1.43 -24.68 11.98
CA LYS A 237 0.59 -25.90 11.92
C LYS A 237 1.28 -27.15 12.49
N SER A 238 2.61 -27.20 12.52
CA SER A 238 3.37 -28.29 13.16
C SER A 238 3.72 -27.96 14.61
N ALA A 239 3.94 -26.68 14.94
CA ALA A 239 4.24 -26.22 16.30
C ALA A 239 3.10 -26.46 17.29
N SER A 240 1.83 -26.44 16.85
CA SER A 240 0.66 -26.70 17.71
C SER A 240 0.55 -28.13 18.26
N SER A 241 1.44 -29.05 17.85
CA SER A 241 1.45 -30.44 18.32
C SER A 241 2.28 -30.66 19.60
N ASP A 242 3.24 -29.77 19.90
CA ASP A 242 4.12 -29.87 21.07
C ASP A 242 4.06 -28.59 21.92
N PRO A 243 3.71 -28.67 23.23
CA PRO A 243 3.61 -27.50 24.09
C PRO A 243 4.88 -26.65 24.17
N GLY A 244 6.07 -27.26 24.07
CA GLY A 244 7.35 -26.54 24.12
C GLY A 244 7.57 -25.67 22.88
N ARG A 245 7.42 -26.27 21.69
CA ARG A 245 7.50 -25.58 20.39
C ARG A 245 6.41 -24.53 20.23
N TYR A 246 5.19 -24.80 20.72
CA TYR A 246 4.10 -23.83 20.73
C TYR A 246 4.46 -22.57 21.54
N LEU A 247 4.97 -22.73 22.77
CA LEU A 247 5.41 -21.58 23.59
C LEU A 247 6.61 -20.84 22.99
N GLN A 248 7.53 -21.54 22.32
CA GLN A 248 8.63 -20.91 21.58
C GLN A 248 8.11 -20.10 20.38
N SER A 249 7.17 -20.66 19.62
CA SER A 249 6.50 -20.02 18.48
C SER A 249 5.80 -18.72 18.92
N LEU A 250 5.07 -18.72 20.04
CA LEU A 250 4.44 -17.49 20.55
C LEU A 250 5.46 -16.43 21.02
N ARG A 251 6.61 -16.84 21.56
CA ARG A 251 7.69 -15.90 21.92
C ARG A 251 8.27 -15.20 20.69
N GLN A 252 8.44 -15.94 19.58
CA GLN A 252 8.87 -15.38 18.29
C GLN A 252 7.82 -14.39 17.74
N LEU A 253 6.53 -14.78 17.75
CA LEU A 253 5.45 -13.89 17.32
C LEU A 253 5.44 -12.56 18.08
N ARG A 254 5.61 -12.62 19.41
CA ARG A 254 5.67 -11.42 20.26
C ARG A 254 6.89 -10.55 19.95
N ASP A 255 8.04 -11.15 19.65
CA ASP A 255 9.26 -10.41 19.24
C ASP A 255 9.04 -9.70 17.90
N TYR A 256 8.46 -10.37 16.89
CA TYR A 256 8.12 -9.74 15.61
C TYR A 256 7.11 -8.59 15.76
N ALA A 257 6.08 -8.79 16.61
CA ALA A 257 5.10 -7.76 16.92
C ALA A 257 5.72 -6.53 17.62
N ALA A 258 6.65 -6.75 18.56
CA ALA A 258 7.36 -5.69 19.27
C ALA A 258 8.33 -4.90 18.36
N ARG A 259 8.87 -5.54 17.31
CA ARG A 259 9.70 -4.89 16.28
C ARG A 259 8.88 -4.12 15.22
N GLY A 260 7.55 -4.04 15.37
CA GLY A 260 6.69 -3.24 14.50
C GLY A 260 6.06 -3.98 13.32
N CYS A 261 6.18 -5.32 13.24
CA CYS A 261 5.43 -6.09 12.24
C CYS A 261 3.93 -6.12 12.61
N TRP A 262 3.12 -5.31 11.93
CA TRP A 262 1.69 -5.19 12.23
C TRP A 262 0.91 -6.48 11.93
N ASP A 263 1.29 -7.28 10.91
CA ASP A 263 0.71 -8.61 10.67
C ASP A 263 0.91 -9.52 11.90
N ALA A 264 2.10 -9.49 12.50
CA ALA A 264 2.41 -10.20 13.74
C ALA A 264 1.62 -9.67 14.94
N GLN A 265 1.38 -8.35 15.03
CA GLN A 265 0.54 -7.74 16.06
C GLN A 265 -0.94 -8.20 15.96
N ILE A 266 -1.52 -8.16 14.75
CA ILE A 266 -2.90 -8.62 14.49
C ILE A 266 -3.01 -10.13 14.77
N CYS A 267 -2.01 -10.92 14.35
CA CYS A 267 -1.98 -12.35 14.62
C CYS A 267 -1.86 -12.67 16.13
N LEU A 268 -0.98 -11.97 16.85
CA LEU A 268 -0.82 -12.10 18.30
C LEU A 268 -2.13 -11.78 19.04
N ALA A 269 -2.81 -10.70 18.64
CA ALA A 269 -4.11 -10.31 19.16
C ALA A 269 -5.19 -11.40 18.95
N LYS A 270 -5.21 -12.05 17.77
CA LYS A 270 -6.09 -13.21 17.50
C LYS A 270 -5.78 -14.41 18.42
N PHE A 271 -4.50 -14.70 18.69
CA PHE A 271 -4.10 -15.75 19.65
C PHE A 271 -4.51 -15.42 21.09
N CYS A 272 -4.35 -14.17 21.52
CA CYS A 272 -4.76 -13.72 22.85
C CYS A 272 -6.29 -13.75 23.05
N GLY A 273 -7.09 -13.58 21.98
CA GLY A 273 -8.54 -13.69 22.05
C GLY A 273 -9.07 -15.11 22.29
N GLN A 274 -8.35 -16.15 21.84
CA GLN A 274 -8.76 -17.54 22.00
C GLN A 274 -8.59 -18.03 23.45
N LYS A 275 -9.66 -17.95 24.23
CA LYS A 275 -9.80 -18.59 25.55
C LYS A 275 -9.41 -20.08 25.49
N ASN A 276 -8.19 -20.41 25.95
CA ASN A 276 -7.79 -21.65 26.67
C ASN A 276 -6.28 -21.96 26.63
N GLN A 277 -5.44 -21.25 25.86
CA GLN A 277 -4.09 -21.78 25.54
C GLN A 277 -2.91 -21.24 26.37
N LEU A 278 -3.04 -20.14 27.12
CA LEU A 278 -1.87 -19.43 27.70
C LEU A 278 -1.79 -19.29 29.23
N GLY A 279 -2.85 -19.55 30.00
CA GLY A 279 -2.83 -19.58 31.47
C GLY A 279 -2.50 -18.26 32.21
N GLN A 280 -2.12 -17.19 31.51
CA GLN A 280 -1.90 -15.84 32.03
C GLN A 280 -2.82 -14.84 31.31
N GLU A 281 -4.10 -14.83 31.69
CA GLU A 281 -5.16 -14.08 31.00
C GLU A 281 -4.92 -12.56 30.99
N ARG A 282 -4.33 -12.00 32.06
CA ARG A 282 -4.16 -10.55 32.21
C ARG A 282 -3.17 -9.95 31.20
N THR A 283 -1.97 -10.52 31.12
CA THR A 283 -0.90 -10.05 30.21
C THR A 283 -1.29 -10.18 28.72
N THR A 284 -2.16 -11.14 28.37
CA THR A 284 -2.66 -11.32 27.01
C THR A 284 -3.69 -10.26 26.59
N TYR A 285 -4.51 -9.79 27.53
CA TYR A 285 -5.46 -8.71 27.27
C TYR A 285 -4.75 -7.36 27.13
N ASP A 286 -3.74 -7.08 27.96
CA ASP A 286 -2.93 -5.86 27.86
C ASP A 286 -2.29 -5.68 26.47
N LEU A 287 -1.78 -6.77 25.87
CA LEU A 287 -1.21 -6.76 24.51
C LEU A 287 -2.26 -6.52 23.42
N THR A 288 -3.42 -7.17 23.53
CA THR A 288 -4.53 -6.96 22.58
C THR A 288 -5.03 -5.52 22.67
N SER A 289 -5.16 -5.00 23.88
CA SER A 289 -5.59 -3.63 24.15
C SER A 289 -4.63 -2.61 23.53
N GLN A 290 -3.32 -2.81 23.65
CA GLN A 290 -2.32 -1.98 22.96
C GLN A 290 -2.50 -1.95 21.42
N VAL A 291 -2.88 -3.06 20.79
CA VAL A 291 -3.13 -3.13 19.33
C VAL A 291 -4.39 -2.35 18.92
N PHE A 292 -5.43 -2.32 19.77
CA PHE A 292 -6.63 -1.49 19.54
C PHE A 292 -6.38 -0.01 19.85
N GLN A 293 -5.72 0.31 20.96
CA GLN A 293 -5.48 1.69 21.41
C GLN A 293 -4.40 2.42 20.60
N SER A 294 -3.49 1.71 19.94
CA SER A 294 -2.53 2.30 18.99
C SER A 294 -3.14 2.67 17.63
N SER A 295 -4.40 2.28 17.37
CA SER A 295 -5.11 2.61 16.14
C SER A 295 -5.49 4.10 16.11
N LEU A 296 -5.01 4.85 15.12
CA LEU A 296 -5.23 6.29 15.01
C LEU A 296 -6.37 6.65 14.02
N PRO A 297 -7.15 7.71 14.28
CA PRO A 297 -8.17 8.20 13.35
C PRO A 297 -7.53 8.86 12.13
N ILE A 298 -7.91 8.40 10.94
CA ILE A 298 -7.37 8.89 9.67
C ILE A 298 -8.23 10.08 9.20
N ASN A 299 -8.37 11.14 10.01
CA ASN A 299 -9.24 12.33 9.80
C ASN A 299 -9.47 12.67 8.31
N LYS A 300 -10.56 12.19 7.70
CA LYS A 300 -10.80 12.29 6.25
C LYS A 300 -11.38 13.64 5.85
N ALA A 301 -11.89 14.44 6.78
CA ALA A 301 -12.34 15.81 6.49
C ALA A 301 -11.21 16.68 5.91
N SER A 302 -9.94 16.36 6.24
CA SER A 302 -8.78 17.02 5.63
C SER A 302 -8.63 16.78 4.12
N ILE A 303 -9.26 15.74 3.55
CA ILE A 303 -9.27 15.49 2.09
C ILE A 303 -9.82 16.73 1.36
N PHE A 304 -10.98 17.23 1.77
CA PHE A 304 -11.67 18.33 1.09
C PHE A 304 -10.98 19.69 1.28
N THR A 305 -10.04 19.81 2.23
CA THR A 305 -9.16 20.99 2.32
C THR A 305 -8.10 21.02 1.22
N LYS A 306 -7.66 19.85 0.74
CA LYS A 306 -6.75 19.70 -0.40
C LYS A 306 -7.52 19.71 -1.73
N GLN A 307 -8.64 18.97 -1.79
CA GLN A 307 -9.43 18.75 -3.01
C GLN A 307 -10.38 19.92 -3.33
N LYS A 308 -9.82 21.03 -3.82
CA LYS A 308 -10.59 22.20 -4.29
C LYS A 308 -11.46 21.83 -5.50
N GLY A 309 -12.72 21.49 -5.25
CA GLY A 309 -13.71 21.12 -6.29
C GLY A 309 -14.30 19.71 -6.14
N MET A 310 -13.91 18.94 -5.12
CA MET A 310 -14.54 17.67 -4.76
C MET A 310 -15.38 17.82 -3.49
N ASN A 311 -16.46 17.05 -3.36
CA ASN A 311 -17.28 16.97 -2.15
C ASN A 311 -17.49 15.51 -1.73
N ASP A 312 -18.06 15.30 -0.54
CA ASP A 312 -18.39 13.97 -0.01
C ASP A 312 -19.23 13.12 -0.97
N THR A 313 -20.19 13.73 -1.69
CA THR A 313 -21.04 13.02 -2.65
C THR A 313 -20.23 12.43 -3.81
N MET A 314 -19.26 13.16 -4.36
CA MET A 314 -18.37 12.62 -5.42
C MET A 314 -17.54 11.44 -4.93
N ARG A 315 -17.06 11.50 -3.68
CA ARG A 315 -16.35 10.37 -3.06
C ARG A 315 -17.32 9.19 -2.83
N TYR A 316 -18.53 9.44 -2.32
CA TYR A 316 -19.54 8.40 -2.10
C TYR A 316 -19.83 7.66 -3.42
N ILE A 317 -20.11 8.39 -4.50
CA ILE A 317 -20.34 7.82 -5.85
C ILE A 317 -19.18 6.92 -6.28
N LEU A 318 -17.93 7.37 -6.08
CA LEU A 318 -16.76 6.53 -6.37
C LEU A 318 -16.75 5.24 -5.54
N ILE A 319 -16.98 5.33 -4.23
CA ILE A 319 -16.89 4.16 -3.35
C ILE A 319 -18.05 3.18 -3.61
N ASP A 320 -19.26 3.66 -3.89
CA ASP A 320 -20.40 2.80 -4.26
C ASP A 320 -20.10 2.03 -5.56
N TRP A 321 -19.59 2.69 -6.60
CA TRP A 321 -19.13 2.02 -7.82
C TRP A 321 -17.99 1.01 -7.57
N LEU A 322 -17.02 1.33 -6.71
CA LEU A 322 -15.98 0.36 -6.34
C LEU A 322 -16.55 -0.85 -5.57
N VAL A 323 -17.67 -0.72 -4.86
CA VAL A 323 -18.39 -1.85 -4.26
C VAL A 323 -19.05 -2.71 -5.34
N GLU A 324 -19.61 -2.12 -6.40
CA GLU A 324 -20.14 -2.86 -7.55
C GLU A 324 -19.04 -3.68 -8.23
N VAL A 325 -17.90 -3.05 -8.56
CA VAL A 325 -16.73 -3.74 -9.15
C VAL A 325 -16.23 -4.87 -8.24
N ALA A 326 -16.08 -4.61 -6.94
CA ALA A 326 -15.66 -5.64 -5.97
C ALA A 326 -16.70 -6.75 -5.76
N THR A 327 -17.95 -6.56 -6.19
CA THR A 327 -19.00 -7.58 -6.16
C THR A 327 -19.01 -8.38 -7.46
N MET A 328 -18.88 -7.72 -8.60
CA MET A 328 -18.79 -8.37 -9.91
C MET A 328 -17.53 -9.24 -10.08
N LYS A 329 -16.44 -8.88 -9.40
CA LYS A 329 -15.16 -9.63 -9.38
C LYS A 329 -14.95 -10.49 -8.12
N ASP A 330 -15.99 -10.69 -7.29
CA ASP A 330 -15.94 -11.46 -6.04
C ASP A 330 -14.80 -11.09 -5.05
N PHE A 331 -14.29 -9.85 -5.12
CA PHE A 331 -13.20 -9.40 -4.27
C PHE A 331 -13.62 -9.29 -2.80
N SER A 332 -12.69 -9.63 -1.90
CA SER A 332 -12.96 -9.67 -0.46
C SER A 332 -13.23 -8.29 0.14
N SER A 333 -14.01 -8.28 1.22
CA SER A 333 -14.26 -7.08 2.03
C SER A 333 -12.97 -6.35 2.45
N LEU A 334 -11.91 -7.12 2.73
CA LEU A 334 -10.59 -6.60 3.09
C LEU A 334 -9.92 -5.89 1.90
N CYS A 335 -10.00 -6.45 0.69
CA CYS A 335 -9.49 -5.82 -0.54
C CYS A 335 -10.21 -4.49 -0.84
N LEU A 336 -11.54 -4.45 -0.66
CA LEU A 336 -12.32 -3.22 -0.78
C LEU A 336 -11.90 -2.17 0.27
N HIS A 337 -11.80 -2.55 1.56
CA HIS A 337 -11.37 -1.64 2.62
C HIS A 337 -9.95 -1.08 2.38
N MET A 338 -9.03 -1.91 1.88
CA MET A 338 -7.69 -1.45 1.47
C MET A 338 -7.75 -0.49 0.30
N THR A 339 -8.55 -0.78 -0.73
CA THR A 339 -8.72 0.06 -1.93
C THR A 339 -9.18 1.47 -1.52
N VAL A 340 -10.26 1.56 -0.73
CA VAL A 340 -10.75 2.83 -0.19
C VAL A 340 -9.69 3.52 0.69
N GLY A 341 -8.91 2.75 1.44
CA GLY A 341 -7.79 3.25 2.24
C GLY A 341 -6.60 3.78 1.42
N LEU A 342 -6.35 3.30 0.19
CA LEU A 342 -5.39 3.91 -0.74
C LEU A 342 -5.96 5.22 -1.30
N VAL A 343 -7.19 5.18 -1.82
CA VAL A 343 -7.89 6.34 -2.40
C VAL A 343 -7.90 7.51 -1.41
N ASP A 344 -8.35 7.27 -0.17
CA ASP A 344 -8.44 8.29 0.86
C ASP A 344 -7.08 8.88 1.26
N ARG A 345 -5.99 8.10 1.20
CA ARG A 345 -4.65 8.60 1.50
C ARG A 345 -4.07 9.39 0.34
N TYR A 346 -4.23 8.91 -0.89
CA TYR A 346 -3.78 9.62 -2.09
C TYR A 346 -4.47 11.00 -2.20
N LEU A 347 -5.79 11.04 -1.98
CA LEU A 347 -6.59 12.28 -2.00
C LEU A 347 -6.28 13.26 -0.85
N LYS A 348 -5.51 12.87 0.18
CA LYS A 348 -4.96 13.85 1.15
C LYS A 348 -3.70 14.53 0.65
N LEU A 349 -2.92 13.86 -0.20
CA LEU A 349 -1.58 14.28 -0.60
C LEU A 349 -1.59 15.02 -1.93
N ARG A 350 -2.23 14.44 -2.96
CA ARG A 350 -2.26 14.94 -4.34
C ARG A 350 -3.62 15.52 -4.68
N SER A 351 -3.66 16.67 -5.37
CA SER A 351 -4.93 17.28 -5.83
C SER A 351 -5.39 16.58 -7.10
N VAL A 352 -6.64 16.11 -7.14
CA VAL A 352 -7.16 15.27 -8.23
C VAL A 352 -8.32 15.99 -8.93
N PRO A 353 -8.25 16.26 -10.24
CA PRO A 353 -9.39 16.74 -11.01
C PRO A 353 -10.54 15.74 -10.95
N ARG A 354 -11.80 16.21 -10.86
CA ARG A 354 -13.00 15.35 -10.83
C ARG A 354 -12.98 14.28 -11.95
N ALA A 355 -12.53 14.66 -13.14
CA ALA A 355 -12.43 13.78 -14.31
C ALA A 355 -11.35 12.67 -14.22
N ARG A 356 -10.51 12.64 -13.18
CA ARG A 356 -9.54 11.55 -12.90
C ARG A 356 -9.86 10.78 -11.60
N LEU A 357 -10.98 11.07 -10.94
CA LEU A 357 -11.34 10.47 -9.66
C LEU A 357 -11.62 8.96 -9.78
N GLN A 358 -12.27 8.53 -10.86
CA GLN A 358 -12.50 7.11 -11.15
C GLN A 358 -11.20 6.37 -11.48
N LEU A 359 -10.30 7.01 -12.25
CA LEU A 359 -8.95 6.50 -12.55
C LEU A 359 -8.14 6.22 -11.27
N VAL A 360 -8.14 7.14 -10.30
CA VAL A 360 -7.52 6.90 -8.98
C VAL A 360 -8.15 5.68 -8.29
N GLY A 361 -9.48 5.61 -8.25
CA GLY A 361 -10.21 4.52 -7.60
C GLY A 361 -9.87 3.14 -8.16
N ILE A 362 -9.92 2.99 -9.48
CA ILE A 362 -9.67 1.69 -10.13
C ILE A 362 -8.18 1.32 -10.10
N ALA A 363 -7.26 2.28 -10.23
CA ALA A 363 -5.82 2.03 -10.08
C ALA A 363 -5.46 1.60 -8.64
N CYS A 364 -6.09 2.18 -7.62
CA CYS A 364 -5.99 1.68 -6.25
C CYS A 364 -6.48 0.23 -6.11
N MET A 365 -7.54 -0.17 -6.82
CA MET A 365 -8.03 -1.56 -6.79
C MET A 365 -7.08 -2.54 -7.48
N VAL A 366 -6.49 -2.17 -8.62
CA VAL A 366 -5.43 -2.95 -9.29
C VAL A 366 -4.25 -3.18 -8.32
N ILE A 367 -3.76 -2.14 -7.65
CA ILE A 367 -2.70 -2.25 -6.63
C ILE A 367 -3.13 -3.17 -5.48
N CYS A 368 -4.32 -2.97 -4.91
CA CYS A 368 -4.78 -3.77 -3.76
C CYS A 368 -4.99 -5.25 -4.08
N THR A 369 -5.59 -5.57 -5.22
CA THR A 369 -5.80 -6.96 -5.66
C THR A 369 -4.46 -7.66 -5.91
N ARG A 370 -3.52 -7.01 -6.61
CA ARG A 370 -2.13 -7.49 -6.78
C ARG A 370 -1.36 -7.64 -5.46
N PHE A 371 -1.70 -6.89 -4.41
CA PHE A 371 -1.05 -6.98 -3.10
C PHE A 371 -1.62 -8.11 -2.20
N ILE A 372 -2.93 -8.34 -2.18
CA ILE A 372 -3.55 -9.23 -1.19
C ILE A 372 -4.13 -10.54 -1.76
N SER A 373 -4.37 -10.60 -3.07
CA SER A 373 -5.10 -11.71 -3.69
C SER A 373 -4.24 -12.55 -4.64
N LYS A 374 -4.68 -13.79 -4.88
CA LYS A 374 -4.21 -14.61 -6.00
C LYS A 374 -4.85 -14.12 -7.30
N GLU A 375 -6.18 -14.07 -7.34
CA GLU A 375 -6.98 -13.48 -8.41
C GLU A 375 -6.84 -11.95 -8.37
N ILE A 376 -6.40 -11.35 -9.48
CA ILE A 376 -6.11 -9.90 -9.57
C ILE A 376 -7.13 -9.20 -10.46
N LEU A 377 -7.24 -7.88 -10.32
CA LEU A 377 -7.76 -7.05 -11.40
C LEU A 377 -6.58 -6.65 -12.31
N THR A 378 -6.61 -7.06 -13.57
CA THR A 378 -5.62 -6.63 -14.56
C THR A 378 -5.85 -5.17 -14.98
N ILE A 379 -4.84 -4.51 -15.54
CA ILE A 379 -4.96 -3.16 -16.11
C ILE A 379 -5.93 -3.16 -17.29
N ARG A 380 -5.89 -4.21 -18.14
CA ARG A 380 -6.80 -4.33 -19.29
C ARG A 380 -8.26 -4.45 -18.85
N GLU A 381 -8.56 -5.24 -17.82
CA GLU A 381 -9.90 -5.29 -17.23
C GLU A 381 -10.29 -3.97 -16.53
N ALA A 382 -9.35 -3.28 -15.88
CA ALA A 382 -9.59 -1.99 -15.26
C ALA A 382 -9.95 -0.91 -16.29
N VAL A 383 -9.30 -0.90 -17.46
CA VAL A 383 -9.66 -0.05 -18.60
C VAL A 383 -11.09 -0.35 -19.08
N TRP A 384 -11.38 -1.63 -19.34
CA TRP A 384 -12.71 -2.07 -19.79
C TRP A 384 -13.83 -1.71 -18.79
N LEU A 385 -13.58 -1.90 -17.49
CA LEU A 385 -14.49 -1.52 -16.40
C LEU A 385 -14.82 -0.03 -16.32
N THR A 386 -13.99 0.82 -16.90
CA THR A 386 -14.25 2.28 -16.99
C THR A 386 -14.91 2.68 -18.30
N ASP A 387 -15.53 1.73 -19.02
CA ASP A 387 -16.06 1.91 -20.38
C ASP A 387 -15.03 2.48 -21.36
N ASN A 388 -13.74 2.15 -21.15
CA ASN A 388 -12.59 2.70 -21.87
C ASN A 388 -12.43 4.24 -21.76
N THR A 389 -12.97 4.86 -20.70
CA THR A 389 -12.78 6.29 -20.39
C THR A 389 -11.30 6.66 -20.21
N TYR A 390 -10.50 5.72 -19.71
CA TYR A 390 -9.04 5.85 -19.54
C TYR A 390 -8.33 4.78 -20.34
N LYS A 391 -7.10 5.06 -20.78
CA LYS A 391 -6.29 4.09 -21.52
C LYS A 391 -5.42 3.25 -20.58
N TYR A 392 -4.82 2.21 -21.15
CA TYR A 392 -3.85 1.35 -20.46
C TYR A 392 -2.70 2.17 -19.85
N GLU A 393 -2.18 3.15 -20.59
CA GLU A 393 -1.08 4.01 -20.14
C GLU A 393 -1.51 4.91 -18.98
N ASP A 394 -2.75 5.39 -18.96
CA ASP A 394 -3.28 6.24 -17.87
C ASP A 394 -3.34 5.47 -16.55
N LEU A 395 -3.68 4.18 -16.60
CA LEU A 395 -3.63 3.28 -15.45
C LEU A 395 -2.18 3.05 -14.98
N VAL A 396 -1.25 2.76 -15.89
CA VAL A 396 0.18 2.56 -15.58
C VAL A 396 0.76 3.80 -14.88
N ARG A 397 0.53 5.00 -15.44
CA ARG A 397 0.93 6.28 -14.84
C ARG A 397 0.31 6.48 -13.46
N MET A 398 -1.00 6.24 -13.34
CA MET A 398 -1.71 6.41 -12.08
C MET A 398 -1.21 5.45 -10.99
N MET A 399 -0.87 4.22 -11.33
CA MET A 399 -0.25 3.30 -10.35
C MET A 399 1.09 3.84 -9.85
N GLY A 400 1.94 4.37 -10.73
CA GLY A 400 3.22 4.98 -10.33
C GLY A 400 3.03 6.24 -9.48
N GLU A 401 2.07 7.10 -9.82
CA GLU A 401 1.66 8.24 -8.98
C GLU A 401 1.19 7.83 -7.58
N ILE A 402 0.35 6.79 -7.47
CA ILE A 402 -0.16 6.31 -6.19
C ILE A 402 0.95 5.71 -5.33
N ILE A 403 1.80 4.84 -5.89
CA ILE A 403 2.86 4.15 -5.15
C ILE A 403 3.96 5.13 -4.70
N SER A 404 4.35 6.07 -5.57
CA SER A 404 5.32 7.12 -5.22
C SER A 404 4.79 8.07 -4.15
N ALA A 405 3.56 8.59 -4.31
CA ALA A 405 2.95 9.50 -3.34
C ALA A 405 2.68 8.85 -1.97
N LEU A 406 2.56 7.52 -1.90
CA LEU A 406 2.36 6.78 -0.66
C LEU A 406 3.64 6.14 -0.11
N GLU A 407 4.82 6.43 -0.68
CA GLU A 407 6.13 5.91 -0.23
C GLU A 407 6.14 4.37 -0.09
N GLY A 408 5.49 3.65 -1.02
CA GLY A 408 5.36 2.18 -0.97
C GLY A 408 4.45 1.62 0.14
N LYS A 409 3.83 2.46 0.97
CA LYS A 409 3.00 2.05 2.14
C LYS A 409 1.62 1.56 1.72
N ILE A 410 1.55 0.47 0.94
CA ILE A 410 0.30 -0.03 0.34
C ILE A 410 -0.71 -0.45 1.42
N ARG A 411 -0.27 -1.23 2.41
CA ARG A 411 -1.12 -1.88 3.42
C ARG A 411 -1.06 -1.14 4.76
N LEU A 412 -2.23 -0.95 5.38
CA LEU A 412 -2.41 -0.57 6.78
C LEU A 412 -3.55 -1.41 7.40
N PRO A 413 -3.62 -1.56 8.73
CA PRO A 413 -4.75 -2.18 9.41
C PRO A 413 -6.08 -1.47 9.09
N THR A 414 -7.09 -2.26 8.76
CA THR A 414 -8.45 -1.80 8.38
C THR A 414 -9.47 -2.22 9.44
N VAL A 415 -10.71 -1.70 9.31
CA VAL A 415 -11.86 -2.13 10.13
C VAL A 415 -12.04 -3.65 10.11
N ILE A 416 -11.76 -4.30 8.97
CA ILE A 416 -11.88 -5.76 8.82
C ILE A 416 -10.82 -6.52 9.63
N ASP A 417 -9.58 -6.00 9.70
CA ASP A 417 -8.51 -6.64 10.50
C ASP A 417 -8.85 -6.64 12.00
N TYR A 418 -9.40 -5.54 12.50
CA TYR A 418 -9.86 -5.43 13.89
C TYR A 418 -11.14 -6.24 14.15
N LYS A 419 -12.09 -6.24 13.21
CA LYS A 419 -13.30 -7.11 13.25
C LYS A 419 -12.91 -8.58 13.35
N ASP A 420 -11.89 -9.01 12.62
CA ASP A 420 -11.38 -10.38 12.66
C ASP A 420 -10.72 -10.71 14.00
N ILE A 421 -10.08 -9.76 14.70
CA ILE A 421 -9.63 -10.00 16.08
C ILE A 421 -10.85 -10.14 17.01
N LEU A 422 -11.85 -9.26 16.88
CA LEU A 422 -13.05 -9.31 17.73
C LEU A 422 -13.80 -10.64 17.62
N SER A 423 -13.90 -11.23 16.42
CA SER A 423 -14.52 -12.54 16.21
C SER A 423 -13.73 -13.72 16.81
N HIS A 424 -12.45 -13.53 17.13
CA HIS A 424 -11.64 -14.52 17.88
C HIS A 424 -11.77 -14.35 19.39
N ILE A 425 -12.11 -13.15 19.88
CA ILE A 425 -12.33 -12.87 21.31
C ILE A 425 -13.70 -13.38 21.77
N ILE A 426 -14.75 -13.18 20.96
CA ILE A 426 -16.12 -13.54 21.31
C ILE A 426 -16.78 -14.34 20.18
N SER A 427 -17.41 -15.47 20.54
CA SER A 427 -18.23 -16.25 19.60
C SER A 427 -19.44 -15.44 19.16
N LEU A 428 -19.58 -15.26 17.85
CA LEU A 428 -20.70 -14.58 17.22
C LEU A 428 -21.50 -15.57 16.37
N ASP A 429 -22.82 -15.45 16.39
CA ASP A 429 -23.67 -16.15 15.43
C ASP A 429 -23.46 -15.60 14.02
N ARG A 430 -23.78 -16.43 13.01
CA ARG A 430 -23.55 -16.09 11.60
C ARG A 430 -24.30 -14.82 11.16
N GLY A 431 -25.50 -14.59 11.69
CA GLY A 431 -26.27 -13.38 11.41
C GLY A 431 -25.54 -12.13 11.90
N THR A 432 -25.15 -12.10 13.18
CA THR A 432 -24.42 -10.98 13.78
C THR A 432 -23.10 -10.71 13.06
N MET A 433 -22.37 -11.75 12.61
CA MET A 433 -21.12 -11.57 11.84
C MET A 433 -21.36 -10.94 10.46
N HIS A 434 -22.40 -11.36 9.75
CA HIS A 434 -22.78 -10.76 8.47
C HIS A 434 -23.26 -9.31 8.66
N LEU A 435 -24.13 -9.03 9.65
CA LEU A 435 -24.61 -7.68 9.96
C LEU A 435 -23.45 -6.75 10.34
N CYS A 436 -22.52 -7.20 11.17
CA CYS A 436 -21.30 -6.47 11.50
C CYS A 436 -20.46 -6.17 10.24
N SER A 437 -20.40 -7.10 9.28
CA SER A 437 -19.67 -6.92 8.01
C SER A 437 -20.38 -5.93 7.07
N TYR A 438 -21.72 -6.00 6.99
CA TYR A 438 -22.56 -5.07 6.24
C TYR A 438 -22.43 -3.63 6.77
N ILE A 439 -22.55 -3.43 8.08
CA ILE A 439 -22.32 -2.11 8.73
C ILE A 439 -20.88 -1.62 8.49
N SER A 440 -19.89 -2.52 8.48
CA SER A 440 -18.50 -2.16 8.19
C SER A 440 -18.32 -1.67 6.75
N GLU A 441 -18.93 -2.31 5.76
CA GLU A 441 -18.87 -1.83 4.37
C GLU A 441 -19.69 -0.55 4.14
N LEU A 442 -20.86 -0.37 4.78
CA LEU A 442 -21.57 0.91 4.77
C LEU A 442 -20.70 2.06 5.34
N SER A 443 -19.88 1.78 6.36
CA SER A 443 -19.01 2.78 6.97
C SER A 443 -17.94 3.36 6.02
N LEU A 444 -17.61 2.66 4.92
CA LEU A 444 -16.65 3.13 3.91
C LEU A 444 -17.15 4.35 3.13
N LEU A 445 -18.47 4.45 2.96
CA LEU A 445 -19.14 5.45 2.12
C LEU A 445 -19.06 6.86 2.74
N TYR A 446 -19.16 6.95 4.07
CA TYR A 446 -19.25 8.22 4.81
C TYR A 446 -17.90 8.69 5.36
N THR A 447 -17.48 9.92 5.04
CA THR A 447 -16.20 10.46 5.58
C THR A 447 -16.31 10.90 7.04
N GLU A 448 -17.51 11.29 7.50
CA GLU A 448 -17.78 11.71 8.88
C GLU A 448 -17.36 10.67 9.92
N LEU A 449 -17.47 9.37 9.60
CA LEU A 449 -17.07 8.26 10.47
C LEU A 449 -15.54 8.16 10.68
N SER A 450 -14.74 8.89 9.92
CA SER A 450 -13.27 8.90 10.04
C SER A 450 -12.70 9.65 11.25
N VAL A 451 -13.57 10.28 12.05
CA VAL A 451 -13.20 10.81 13.37
C VAL A 451 -12.81 9.69 14.34
N PHE A 452 -13.25 8.46 14.08
CA PHE A 452 -12.91 7.25 14.84
C PHE A 452 -11.75 6.50 14.17
N SER A 453 -10.94 5.80 14.96
CA SER A 453 -9.91 4.91 14.43
C SER A 453 -10.50 3.64 13.82
N PRO A 454 -9.80 2.93 12.91
CA PRO A 454 -10.28 1.66 12.38
C PRO A 454 -10.63 0.62 13.45
N ALA A 455 -9.91 0.61 14.58
CA ALA A 455 -10.20 -0.25 15.72
C ALA A 455 -11.47 0.15 16.47
N GLN A 456 -11.65 1.45 16.74
CA GLN A 456 -12.85 1.97 17.41
C GLN A 456 -14.09 1.80 16.53
N LEU A 457 -13.95 1.99 15.21
CA LEU A 457 -15.01 1.79 14.24
C LEU A 457 -15.42 0.31 14.17
N ALA A 458 -14.47 -0.64 14.16
CA ALA A 458 -14.76 -2.08 14.22
C ALA A 458 -15.44 -2.51 15.53
N ALA A 459 -15.03 -1.93 16.67
CA ALA A 459 -15.70 -2.12 17.95
C ALA A 459 -17.13 -1.57 17.92
N GLY A 460 -17.33 -0.38 17.32
CA GLY A 460 -18.63 0.25 17.11
C GLY A 460 -19.56 -0.53 16.19
N THR A 461 -19.07 -1.08 15.07
CA THR A 461 -19.90 -1.89 14.15
C THR A 461 -20.33 -3.20 14.80
N LEU A 462 -19.45 -3.84 15.57
CA LEU A 462 -19.81 -5.04 16.34
C LEU A 462 -20.82 -4.74 17.45
N LEU A 463 -20.61 -3.65 18.20
CA LEU A 463 -21.53 -3.23 19.25
C LEU A 463 -22.91 -2.93 18.68
N LEU A 464 -22.99 -2.15 17.60
CA LEU A 464 -24.26 -1.85 16.92
C LEU A 464 -24.96 -3.14 16.43
N ALA A 465 -24.24 -4.05 15.77
CA ALA A 465 -24.79 -5.34 15.34
C ALA A 465 -25.38 -6.15 16.50
N ARG A 466 -24.68 -6.19 17.65
CA ARG A 466 -25.14 -6.90 18.86
C ARG A 466 -26.34 -6.22 19.53
N ILE A 467 -26.46 -4.89 19.47
CA ILE A 467 -27.65 -4.17 19.94
C ILE A 467 -28.85 -4.44 19.03
N LEU A 468 -28.66 -4.37 17.70
CA LEU A 468 -29.72 -4.65 16.73
C LEU A 468 -30.26 -6.09 16.85
N HIS A 469 -29.37 -7.06 17.09
CA HIS A 469 -29.72 -8.45 17.40
C HIS A 469 -30.14 -8.69 18.86
N LYS A 470 -30.33 -7.64 19.67
CA LYS A 470 -30.89 -7.67 21.02
C LYS A 470 -30.14 -8.59 22.00
N HIS A 471 -28.81 -8.67 21.88
CA HIS A 471 -27.97 -9.40 22.84
C HIS A 471 -28.09 -8.75 24.24
N ALA A 472 -28.34 -9.54 25.28
CA ALA A 472 -28.53 -9.03 26.65
C ALA A 472 -27.31 -8.28 27.22
N LEU A 473 -26.10 -8.63 26.76
CA LEU A 473 -24.86 -7.90 27.03
C LEU A 473 -24.19 -7.57 25.68
N PRO A 474 -24.49 -6.41 25.07
CA PRO A 474 -23.91 -6.03 23.79
C PRO A 474 -22.39 -5.82 23.87
N TRP A 475 -21.88 -5.25 24.98
CA TRP A 475 -20.46 -5.06 25.24
C TRP A 475 -20.03 -5.70 26.58
N PRO A 476 -19.74 -7.01 26.61
CA PRO A 476 -19.34 -7.71 27.84
C PRO A 476 -17.93 -7.31 28.31
N ALA A 477 -17.64 -7.50 29.60
CA ALA A 477 -16.37 -7.13 30.23
C ALA A 477 -15.12 -7.65 29.50
N GLN A 478 -15.17 -8.86 28.92
CA GLN A 478 -14.08 -9.41 28.11
C GLN A 478 -13.71 -8.51 26.90
N LEU A 479 -14.69 -7.86 26.25
CA LEU A 479 -14.38 -6.93 25.16
C LEU A 479 -13.75 -5.63 25.68
N VAL A 480 -14.15 -5.16 26.86
CA VAL A 480 -13.52 -4.02 27.53
C VAL A 480 -12.06 -4.34 27.89
N GLU A 481 -11.82 -5.50 28.49
CA GLU A 481 -10.47 -5.97 28.86
C GLU A 481 -9.57 -6.17 27.63
N CYS A 482 -10.07 -6.84 26.58
CA CYS A 482 -9.28 -7.09 25.37
C CYS A 482 -9.00 -5.84 24.52
N THR A 483 -9.91 -4.87 24.46
CA THR A 483 -9.80 -3.73 23.53
C THR A 483 -9.42 -2.42 24.20
N GLY A 484 -9.61 -2.31 25.52
CA GLY A 484 -9.52 -1.05 26.26
C GLY A 484 -10.72 -0.11 26.08
N PHE A 485 -11.68 -0.43 25.20
CA PHE A 485 -12.84 0.43 24.94
C PHE A 485 -14.01 0.13 25.90
N THR A 486 -14.51 1.18 26.53
CA THR A 486 -15.74 1.17 27.33
C THR A 486 -16.98 1.45 26.46
N LEU A 487 -18.17 1.11 26.98
CA LEU A 487 -19.44 1.41 26.30
C LEU A 487 -19.62 2.92 26.05
N GLU A 488 -19.23 3.76 27.01
CA GLU A 488 -19.29 5.23 26.92
C GLU A 488 -18.41 5.76 25.77
N GLN A 489 -17.18 5.25 25.63
CA GLN A 489 -16.26 5.63 24.54
C GLN A 489 -16.72 5.18 23.15
N LEU A 490 -17.50 4.11 23.05
CA LEU A 490 -18.06 3.62 21.79
C LEU A 490 -19.41 4.25 21.43
N THR A 491 -20.14 4.78 22.40
CA THR A 491 -21.49 5.35 22.22
C THR A 491 -21.55 6.41 21.11
N PRO A 492 -20.65 7.41 21.02
CA PRO A 492 -20.65 8.37 19.91
C PRO A 492 -20.45 7.71 18.54
N CYS A 493 -19.63 6.66 18.46
CA CYS A 493 -19.38 5.91 17.23
C CYS A 493 -20.62 5.10 16.81
N VAL A 494 -21.28 4.44 17.76
CA VAL A 494 -22.50 3.64 17.52
C VAL A 494 -23.66 4.54 17.06
N LEU A 495 -23.84 5.70 17.69
CA LEU A 495 -24.87 6.66 17.32
C LEU A 495 -24.62 7.26 15.92
N LEU A 496 -23.39 7.63 15.59
CA LEU A 496 -23.08 8.16 14.25
C LEU A 496 -23.17 7.07 13.16
N LEU A 497 -22.72 5.84 13.47
CA LEU A 497 -22.90 4.67 12.59
C LEU A 497 -24.38 4.43 12.30
N HIS A 498 -25.22 4.33 13.33
CA HIS A 498 -26.66 4.08 13.13
C HIS A 498 -27.30 5.21 12.33
N LYS A 499 -27.00 6.47 12.70
CA LYS A 499 -27.52 7.64 11.99
C LYS A 499 -27.19 7.59 10.49
N LYS A 500 -25.91 7.43 10.13
CA LYS A 500 -25.47 7.44 8.73
C LYS A 500 -25.87 6.20 7.93
N CYS A 501 -25.88 5.03 8.57
CA CYS A 501 -26.14 3.77 7.87
C CYS A 501 -27.64 3.44 7.73
N PHE A 502 -28.51 3.98 8.59
CA PHE A 502 -29.90 3.55 8.68
C PHE A 502 -30.96 4.65 8.86
N HIS A 503 -30.61 5.87 9.25
CA HIS A 503 -31.57 6.95 9.51
C HIS A 503 -31.51 8.08 8.47
N ASP A 504 -30.32 8.57 8.13
CA ASP A 504 -30.14 9.59 7.10
C ASP A 504 -30.52 9.00 5.71
N ASP A 505 -31.16 9.81 4.85
CA ASP A 505 -31.52 9.41 3.49
C ASP A 505 -30.26 9.05 2.67
N GLU A 506 -30.36 7.99 1.85
CA GLU A 506 -29.27 7.56 0.98
C GLU A 506 -28.88 8.67 -0.02
N PRO A 507 -27.58 9.02 -0.13
CA PRO A 507 -27.11 9.94 -1.15
C PRO A 507 -27.53 9.48 -2.55
N LYS A 508 -28.17 10.41 -3.26
CA LYS A 508 -28.59 10.21 -4.64
C LYS A 508 -27.51 10.71 -5.59
N ASP A 509 -27.38 10.04 -6.72
CA ASP A 509 -26.54 10.49 -7.81
C ASP A 509 -27.14 11.72 -8.54
N TYR A 510 -26.47 12.19 -9.58
CA TYR A 510 -26.96 13.32 -10.39
C TYR A 510 -28.24 12.98 -11.19
N ARG A 511 -28.60 11.69 -11.31
CA ARG A 511 -29.81 11.17 -11.97
C ARG A 511 -30.95 10.92 -10.96
N GLN A 512 -30.77 11.29 -9.69
CA GLN A 512 -31.70 11.06 -8.58
C GLN A 512 -31.90 9.57 -8.20
N VAL A 513 -31.00 8.69 -8.60
CA VAL A 513 -30.98 7.27 -8.24
C VAL A 513 -30.27 7.09 -6.90
N SER A 514 -30.84 6.27 -6.01
CA SER A 514 -30.24 5.91 -4.72
C SER A 514 -29.05 4.97 -4.92
N LEU A 515 -27.89 5.36 -4.41
CA LEU A 515 -26.65 4.59 -4.46
C LEU A 515 -26.70 3.46 -3.42
N THR A 516 -26.73 2.21 -3.89
CA THR A 516 -27.16 1.04 -3.11
C THR A 516 -26.26 -0.19 -3.28
N ALA A 517 -25.05 -0.05 -3.83
CA ALA A 517 -24.18 -1.19 -4.14
C ALA A 517 -23.88 -2.05 -2.91
N VAL A 518 -23.62 -1.44 -1.75
CA VAL A 518 -23.42 -2.17 -0.48
C VAL A 518 -24.68 -2.92 -0.05
N LYS A 519 -25.88 -2.36 -0.24
CA LYS A 519 -27.13 -3.10 0.04
C LYS A 519 -27.24 -4.34 -0.85
N GLN A 520 -27.03 -4.18 -2.16
CA GLN A 520 -27.12 -5.25 -3.15
C GLN A 520 -26.12 -6.38 -2.89
N ARG A 521 -24.86 -6.04 -2.59
CA ARG A 521 -23.81 -7.01 -2.22
C ARG A 521 -24.19 -7.94 -1.06
N PHE A 522 -24.95 -7.43 -0.09
CA PHE A 522 -25.44 -8.19 1.08
C PHE A 522 -26.90 -8.70 0.94
N GLN A 523 -27.57 -8.51 -0.22
CA GLN A 523 -28.92 -9.07 -0.48
C GLN A 523 -28.91 -10.58 -0.76
N ASN A 524 -27.75 -11.18 -0.97
CA ASN A 524 -27.61 -12.59 -1.31
C ASN A 524 -27.98 -13.53 -0.14
N GLU A 525 -28.53 -14.71 -0.44
CA GLU A 525 -28.89 -15.75 0.55
C GLU A 525 -27.70 -16.17 1.44
N LEU A 526 -26.48 -16.12 0.89
CA LEU A 526 -25.24 -16.38 1.63
C LEU A 526 -25.00 -15.38 2.77
N CYS A 527 -25.50 -14.15 2.64
CA CYS A 527 -25.51 -13.10 3.67
C CYS A 527 -26.80 -13.11 4.53
N CYS A 528 -27.67 -14.11 4.37
CA CYS A 528 -28.96 -14.22 5.05
C CYS A 528 -29.95 -13.07 4.75
N ASN A 529 -29.81 -12.40 3.59
CA ASN A 529 -30.66 -11.28 3.15
C ASN A 529 -30.74 -10.11 4.15
N ILE A 530 -29.68 -9.87 4.93
CA ILE A 530 -29.70 -8.91 6.07
C ILE A 530 -29.97 -7.47 5.63
N SER A 531 -29.54 -7.05 4.44
CA SER A 531 -29.89 -5.72 3.89
C SER A 531 -31.37 -5.59 3.47
N GLY A 532 -32.13 -6.70 3.51
CA GLY A 532 -33.59 -6.74 3.30
C GLY A 532 -34.41 -6.74 4.60
N GLU A 533 -33.79 -6.73 5.79
CA GLU A 533 -34.52 -6.64 7.06
C GLU A 533 -35.17 -5.25 7.23
N LYS A 534 -36.48 -5.17 6.96
CA LYS A 534 -37.26 -3.93 6.87
C LYS A 534 -37.45 -3.15 8.19
N GLN A 535 -36.91 -3.61 9.32
CA GLN A 535 -37.18 -2.99 10.63
C GLN A 535 -35.92 -2.94 11.50
N VAL A 536 -34.95 -2.14 11.05
CA VAL A 536 -33.85 -1.67 11.90
C VAL A 536 -34.44 -0.88 13.08
N MET A 537 -33.87 -1.06 14.27
CA MET A 537 -34.24 -0.32 15.49
C MET A 537 -34.21 1.20 15.24
N ASP A 538 -35.19 1.93 15.76
CA ASP A 538 -35.24 3.39 15.59
C ASP A 538 -34.14 4.12 16.39
N TYR A 539 -33.70 5.27 15.90
CA TYR A 539 -32.64 6.08 16.52
C TYR A 539 -32.98 6.49 17.96
N SER A 540 -34.25 6.82 18.24
CA SER A 540 -34.70 7.18 19.60
C SER A 540 -34.61 6.00 20.58
N GLN A 541 -34.89 4.78 20.10
CA GLN A 541 -34.78 3.54 20.87
C GLN A 541 -33.31 3.20 21.17
N LEU A 542 -32.43 3.40 20.19
CA LEU A 542 -30.98 3.23 20.36
C LEU A 542 -30.41 4.21 21.40
N CYS A 543 -30.77 5.49 21.34
CA CYS A 543 -30.37 6.48 22.34
C CYS A 543 -30.82 6.07 23.75
N THR A 544 -32.06 5.60 23.88
CA THR A 544 -32.63 5.14 25.15
C THR A 544 -31.87 3.93 25.71
N LEU A 545 -31.50 2.96 24.87
CA LEU A 545 -30.72 1.78 25.28
C LEU A 545 -29.27 2.11 25.66
N LEU A 546 -28.69 3.16 25.07
CA LEU A 546 -27.35 3.65 25.40
C LEU A 546 -27.34 4.68 26.54
N GLY A 547 -28.51 5.04 27.10
CA GLY A 547 -28.61 5.99 28.21
C GLY A 547 -28.38 7.46 27.83
N VAL A 548 -28.53 7.81 26.54
CA VAL A 548 -28.28 9.17 26.02
C VAL A 548 -29.61 9.92 25.83
N SER A 549 -29.67 11.16 26.32
CA SER A 549 -30.79 12.07 26.10
C SER A 549 -30.93 12.45 24.62
N SER A 550 -32.13 12.25 24.06
CA SER A 550 -32.43 12.46 22.64
C SER A 550 -32.44 13.94 22.17
N GLN A 551 -32.13 14.89 23.05
CA GLN A 551 -32.13 16.33 22.75
C GLN A 551 -30.72 16.92 22.56
N ASP A 552 -29.64 16.18 22.87
CA ASP A 552 -28.27 16.71 22.88
C ASP A 552 -27.49 16.51 21.55
N THR A 553 -28.16 16.08 20.47
CA THR A 553 -27.53 15.67 19.19
C THR A 553 -27.95 16.46 17.95
N GLU A 554 -28.36 17.73 18.10
CA GLU A 554 -28.37 18.68 16.97
C GLU A 554 -26.95 19.18 16.65
N SER A 555 -26.33 18.52 15.66
CA SER A 555 -24.98 18.75 15.11
C SER A 555 -23.80 18.45 16.06
N PRO A 556 -22.76 17.72 15.61
CA PRO A 556 -21.49 17.71 16.32
C PRO A 556 -20.81 19.06 16.09
N ALA A 557 -21.07 20.02 16.97
CA ALA A 557 -20.16 21.14 17.17
C ALA A 557 -18.75 20.57 17.41
N SER A 558 -17.81 20.97 16.57
CA SER A 558 -16.43 20.47 16.49
C SER A 558 -15.86 20.02 17.85
N PHE A 559 -15.82 18.71 18.10
CA PHE A 559 -15.11 18.12 19.22
C PHE A 559 -13.60 18.28 19.02
N SER A 560 -13.10 19.46 19.36
CA SER A 560 -11.68 19.73 19.46
C SER A 560 -11.14 18.98 20.68
N ILE A 561 -10.44 17.87 20.44
CA ILE A 561 -9.52 17.32 21.42
C ILE A 561 -8.38 18.34 21.54
N VAL A 562 -8.48 19.23 22.53
CA VAL A 562 -7.41 20.15 22.87
C VAL A 562 -6.28 19.35 23.50
N VAL A 563 -5.25 19.07 22.70
CA VAL A 563 -3.94 18.70 23.23
C VAL A 563 -3.25 20.00 23.63
N ASP A 564 -3.07 20.22 24.93
CA ASP A 564 -2.37 21.40 25.46
C ASP A 564 -0.89 21.38 25.04
N ILE A 565 -0.60 22.05 23.92
CA ILE A 565 0.74 22.43 23.51
C ILE A 565 0.89 23.92 23.82
N HIS A 566 1.53 24.26 24.94
CA HIS A 566 1.88 25.64 25.28
C HIS A 566 2.99 26.18 24.34
N PRO A 567 2.71 27.16 23.46
CA PRO A 567 3.74 27.81 22.65
C PRO A 567 4.11 29.13 23.34
N PHE A 568 5.24 29.14 24.05
CA PHE A 568 5.78 30.38 24.60
C PHE A 568 6.31 31.28 23.46
N LEU A 569 6.14 32.60 23.64
CA LEU A 569 6.67 33.70 22.81
C LEU A 569 6.03 33.95 21.43
N CYS A 570 5.06 34.87 21.41
CA CYS A 570 4.94 35.87 20.34
C CYS A 570 4.50 37.22 20.91
N SER A 571 5.18 38.30 20.51
CA SER A 571 4.82 39.69 20.82
C SER A 571 4.26 40.40 19.57
N PRO A 572 3.49 41.49 19.71
CA PRO A 572 2.42 41.79 18.76
C PRO A 572 2.81 42.75 17.64
N ALA A 573 2.15 42.60 16.48
CA ALA A 573 2.11 43.58 15.40
C ALA A 573 0.66 44.06 15.19
N GLY A 574 0.42 45.37 15.30
CA GLY A 574 -0.93 45.94 15.33
C GLY A 574 -1.43 46.52 14.00
N ASN A 575 -2.75 46.45 13.83
CA ASN A 575 -3.66 47.39 13.13
C ASN A 575 -3.14 48.19 11.92
N LYS A 576 -3.77 47.97 10.75
CA LYS A 576 -4.21 49.09 9.87
C LYS A 576 -5.30 48.75 8.84
N THR A 577 -6.50 49.25 9.13
CA THR A 577 -7.41 50.02 8.24
C THR A 577 -7.78 49.55 6.82
N LYS A 578 -9.09 49.36 6.63
CA LYS A 578 -9.85 49.34 5.37
C LYS A 578 -9.41 50.40 4.32
N ARG A 579 -9.45 50.02 3.05
CA ARG A 579 -9.89 50.86 1.91
C ARG A 579 -10.86 50.06 1.02
N ARG A 580 -11.68 50.76 0.23
CA ARG A 580 -12.83 50.26 -0.54
C ARG A 580 -12.82 50.91 -1.93
N ARG A 581 -13.49 50.26 -2.91
CA ARG A 581 -13.78 50.70 -4.29
C ARG A 581 -12.59 50.63 -5.28
N GLU A 582 -12.79 50.41 -6.58
CA GLU A 582 -14.04 50.45 -7.39
C GLU A 582 -14.05 49.44 -8.55
N ASP A 583 -15.19 49.31 -9.23
CA ASP A 583 -15.50 48.31 -10.27
C ASP A 583 -14.83 48.54 -11.65
N GLY A 584 -14.83 47.48 -12.48
CA GLY A 584 -14.97 47.63 -13.94
C GLY A 584 -13.99 46.86 -14.83
N LEU A 585 -14.42 45.71 -15.37
CA LEU A 585 -14.69 45.53 -16.82
C LEU A 585 -15.13 44.08 -17.11
N GLN A 586 -16.01 43.92 -18.11
CA GLN A 586 -16.66 42.67 -18.49
C GLN A 586 -16.71 42.53 -20.01
N GLU A 587 -16.13 41.45 -20.53
CA GLU A 587 -16.31 40.88 -21.89
C GLU A 587 -16.32 39.36 -21.63
N ASP A 588 -17.45 38.68 -21.52
CA ASP A 588 -18.46 38.25 -22.51
C ASP A 588 -17.94 37.31 -23.63
N ARG A 589 -18.60 36.15 -23.74
CA ARG A 589 -18.51 35.07 -24.76
C ARG A 589 -17.20 34.26 -24.82
N GLY A 590 -17.21 32.93 -24.78
CA GLY A 590 -18.31 31.97 -24.58
C GLY A 590 -18.07 30.68 -25.37
N SER A 591 -18.41 29.51 -24.80
CA SER A 591 -18.81 28.28 -25.52
C SER A 591 -19.06 27.15 -24.50
N PHE A 592 -20.32 26.77 -24.31
CA PHE A 592 -20.64 25.47 -23.73
C PHE A 592 -20.38 24.40 -24.79
N VAL A 593 -19.63 23.35 -24.46
CA VAL A 593 -19.63 22.09 -25.21
C VAL A 593 -20.12 20.99 -24.29
N THR A 594 -21.43 20.83 -24.26
CA THR A 594 -22.10 19.62 -23.77
C THR A 594 -22.27 18.67 -24.95
N THR A 595 -21.65 17.49 -24.91
CA THR A 595 -21.93 16.42 -25.86
C THR A 595 -23.36 15.93 -25.69
N PRO A 596 -24.18 15.86 -26.77
CA PRO A 596 -25.51 15.27 -26.71
C PRO A 596 -25.43 13.77 -26.92
N THR A 597 -25.92 12.97 -25.96
CA THR A 597 -26.25 11.56 -26.23
C THR A 597 -27.66 11.54 -26.83
N ALA A 598 -27.76 11.24 -28.11
CA ALA A 598 -29.05 11.22 -28.81
C ALA A 598 -29.90 10.01 -28.38
N GLU A 599 -31.20 10.23 -28.25
CA GLU A 599 -32.20 9.17 -28.21
C GLU A 599 -32.32 8.52 -29.59
N LEU A 600 -32.32 7.19 -29.66
CA LEU A 600 -32.99 6.47 -30.74
C LEU A 600 -33.89 5.40 -30.13
N SER A 601 -35.17 5.49 -30.49
CA SER A 601 -36.22 4.57 -30.09
C SER A 601 -36.45 3.53 -31.18
N ASN A 602 -36.62 2.27 -30.77
CA ASN A 602 -37.38 1.20 -31.43
C ASN A 602 -37.63 1.32 -32.95
N GLN A 603 -36.71 0.81 -33.77
CA GLN A 603 -37.01 -0.06 -34.91
C GLN A 603 -35.72 -0.48 -35.63
N GLU A 604 -35.35 -1.77 -35.55
CA GLU A 604 -34.73 -2.58 -36.63
C GLU A 604 -34.43 -4.02 -36.11
N GLU A 605 -35.49 -4.79 -35.89
CA GLU A 605 -35.39 -6.26 -35.80
C GLU A 605 -35.34 -6.86 -37.23
N ALA A 606 -34.17 -6.81 -37.86
CA ALA A 606 -33.77 -7.68 -38.96
C ALA A 606 -32.27 -7.47 -39.26
N LEU A 607 -31.57 -8.51 -39.75
CA LEU A 607 -30.16 -8.47 -40.21
C LEU A 607 -29.05 -8.49 -39.14
N LEU A 608 -29.28 -9.15 -38.00
CA LEU A 608 -28.20 -9.71 -37.16
C LEU A 608 -28.38 -11.22 -36.95
N GLY A 609 -28.39 -11.95 -38.07
CA GLY A 609 -28.01 -13.37 -38.11
C GLY A 609 -26.53 -13.49 -38.51
N ASP A 610 -25.85 -14.54 -38.03
CA ASP A 610 -24.47 -14.90 -38.37
C ASP A 610 -23.33 -13.98 -37.85
N PHE A 611 -23.25 -13.78 -36.52
CA PHE A 611 -21.93 -13.68 -35.84
C PHE A 611 -22.02 -13.90 -34.30
N LEU A 612 -22.61 -15.03 -33.87
CA LEU A 612 -22.57 -15.47 -32.47
C LEU A 612 -22.34 -17.00 -32.38
N ASP A 613 -21.07 -17.41 -32.40
CA ASP A 613 -20.63 -18.66 -31.77
C ASP A 613 -19.26 -18.47 -31.14
N TRP A 614 -19.25 -18.16 -29.84
CA TRP A 614 -18.16 -18.53 -28.94
C TRP A 614 -18.78 -19.01 -27.63
N SER A 615 -19.06 -20.31 -27.60
CA SER A 615 -19.41 -21.03 -26.40
C SER A 615 -18.27 -20.95 -25.38
N LEU A 616 -18.46 -20.16 -24.31
CA LEU A 616 -17.54 -20.11 -23.17
C LEU A 616 -17.60 -21.43 -22.39
N ASP A 617 -16.70 -22.36 -22.74
CA ASP A 617 -16.50 -23.62 -22.02
C ASP A 617 -16.17 -23.35 -20.55
N SER A 618 -17.17 -23.54 -19.70
CA SER A 618 -17.17 -23.19 -18.27
C SER A 618 -16.41 -24.22 -17.42
N SER A 619 -15.23 -24.63 -17.88
CA SER A 619 -14.38 -25.67 -17.29
C SER A 619 -12.87 -25.46 -17.47
N CYS A 620 -12.38 -24.23 -17.23
CA CYS A 620 -10.97 -23.98 -16.94
C CYS A 620 -10.85 -23.14 -15.66
N THR A 621 -10.71 -23.80 -14.50
CA THR A 621 -10.17 -23.16 -13.29
C THR A 621 -8.65 -23.14 -13.43
N GLY A 622 -8.13 -22.11 -14.11
CA GLY A 622 -6.71 -21.84 -14.27
C GLY A 622 -6.44 -20.35 -14.05
N TYR A 623 -5.33 -20.03 -13.40
CA TYR A 623 -4.91 -18.64 -13.18
C TYR A 623 -4.41 -18.02 -14.48
N GLU A 624 -5.31 -17.36 -15.22
CA GLU A 624 -4.93 -16.38 -16.24
C GLU A 624 -4.48 -15.09 -15.53
N GLY A 625 -3.24 -14.68 -15.78
CA GLY A 625 -2.72 -13.45 -15.21
C GLY A 625 -1.98 -12.58 -16.22
N ASP A 626 -0.98 -11.88 -15.72
CA ASP A 626 -0.61 -10.53 -16.10
C ASP A 626 0.22 -10.41 -17.42
N ARG A 627 -0.29 -10.91 -18.56
CA ARG A 627 0.29 -10.87 -19.94
C ARG A 627 0.38 -9.47 -20.58
N GLU A 628 0.62 -8.44 -19.77
CA GLU A 628 0.40 -7.05 -20.16
C GLU A 628 1.62 -6.36 -20.78
N SER A 629 2.83 -6.91 -20.60
CA SER A 629 4.08 -6.35 -21.13
C SER A 629 4.42 -6.84 -22.55
N GLU A 630 3.52 -7.57 -23.20
CA GLU A 630 3.68 -7.99 -24.59
C GLU A 630 3.21 -6.86 -25.52
N GLY A 631 4.14 -6.29 -26.28
CA GLY A 631 3.82 -5.38 -27.37
C GLY A 631 3.09 -6.11 -28.50
N GLU A 632 2.08 -5.48 -29.08
CA GLU A 632 1.29 -6.11 -30.14
C GLU A 632 2.13 -6.38 -31.41
N ARG A 633 2.35 -7.65 -31.76
CA ARG A 633 1.71 -8.33 -32.92
C ARG A 633 2.39 -9.66 -33.26
N GLU A 634 1.57 -10.59 -33.75
CA GLU A 634 2.02 -11.75 -34.50
C GLU A 634 2.67 -11.31 -35.82
N GLY A 635 3.81 -11.91 -36.15
CA GLY A 635 4.53 -11.70 -37.40
C GLY A 635 5.55 -12.81 -37.61
N ASP A 636 5.24 -13.77 -38.49
CA ASP A 636 6.13 -14.87 -38.86
C ASP A 636 7.43 -14.35 -39.51
N VAL A 637 8.58 -14.53 -38.86
CA VAL A 637 9.88 -14.72 -39.55
C VAL A 637 10.78 -15.69 -38.79
N THR A 638 11.12 -16.81 -39.43
CA THR A 638 12.16 -17.76 -38.99
C THR A 638 13.56 -17.31 -39.42
N SER A 639 14.55 -17.23 -38.52
CA SER A 639 16.00 -17.46 -38.78
C SER A 639 16.88 -17.30 -37.51
N PRO A 640 18.12 -17.86 -37.46
CA PRO A 640 18.78 -18.20 -36.20
C PRO A 640 19.76 -17.16 -35.63
N SER A 641 20.03 -17.32 -34.33
CA SER A 641 20.84 -16.47 -33.45
C SER A 641 22.30 -16.28 -33.86
N GLY A 642 22.81 -15.05 -33.69
CA GLY A 642 24.24 -14.75 -33.55
C GLY A 642 24.55 -14.34 -32.11
N VAL A 643 25.57 -14.94 -31.51
CA VAL A 643 26.06 -14.58 -30.16
C VAL A 643 26.86 -13.28 -30.25
N LEU A 644 26.53 -12.30 -29.40
CA LEU A 644 27.38 -11.13 -29.15
C LEU A 644 27.69 -11.05 -27.66
N ASP A 645 28.98 -10.95 -27.37
CA ASP A 645 29.57 -10.89 -26.03
C ASP A 645 29.57 -9.42 -25.56
N LEU A 646 28.82 -9.11 -24.49
CA LEU A 646 28.69 -7.75 -23.96
C LEU A 646 29.61 -7.54 -22.76
N SER A 647 30.83 -7.08 -23.04
CA SER A 647 31.69 -6.40 -22.07
C SER A 647 32.13 -5.05 -22.64
N LEU A 648 32.35 -4.07 -21.75
CA LEU A 648 32.64 -2.65 -22.03
C LEU A 648 31.41 -1.73 -22.25
N VAL A 649 30.73 -1.38 -21.16
CA VAL A 649 30.15 -0.03 -21.01
C VAL A 649 31.11 0.79 -20.13
N HIS A 650 32.19 1.29 -20.74
CA HIS A 650 33.08 2.33 -20.21
C HIS A 650 33.81 2.97 -21.40
N ALA A 651 33.32 4.12 -21.86
CA ALA A 651 33.98 5.03 -22.81
C ALA A 651 33.42 6.43 -22.53
N GLU A 652 34.18 7.31 -21.88
CA GLU A 652 35.12 8.26 -22.52
C GLU A 652 34.44 9.45 -23.21
N HIS A 653 34.47 10.61 -22.53
CA HIS A 653 34.31 11.91 -23.17
C HIS A 653 35.63 12.33 -23.84
N THR A 654 35.61 12.67 -25.13
CA THR A 654 36.71 13.41 -25.77
C THR A 654 36.22 14.54 -26.69
N HIS A 655 36.63 15.77 -26.34
CA HIS A 655 36.77 16.97 -27.17
C HIS A 655 37.53 18.00 -26.30
N CYS A 656 38.48 18.80 -26.77
CA CYS A 656 39.31 18.73 -27.97
C CYS A 656 40.52 19.68 -27.78
N GLN A 657 41.70 19.29 -28.27
CA GLN A 657 42.88 20.14 -28.62
C GLN A 657 43.45 21.16 -27.60
N ASP A 658 44.74 21.01 -27.27
CA ASP A 658 45.74 22.00 -27.74
C ASP A 658 47.14 21.38 -27.93
N SER A 659 48.06 22.12 -28.56
CA SER A 659 49.35 21.67 -29.13
C SER A 659 50.56 21.72 -28.18
N SER A 660 51.49 20.75 -28.26
CA SER A 660 52.93 20.97 -28.59
C SER A 660 53.83 19.70 -28.53
N ASP A 661 54.55 19.43 -29.63
CA ASP A 661 56.01 19.22 -29.73
C ASP A 661 56.79 18.02 -29.11
N GLU A 662 57.61 17.41 -30.00
CA GLU A 662 58.95 16.80 -29.86
C GLU A 662 59.19 15.40 -29.20
N ASP A 663 59.19 14.39 -30.08
CA ASP A 663 60.39 13.62 -30.53
C ASP A 663 61.04 12.43 -29.74
N THR A 664 61.56 11.49 -30.54
CA THR A 664 62.60 10.45 -30.28
C THR A 664 62.33 9.07 -29.60
N THR A 665 62.30 8.04 -30.47
CA THR A 665 63.16 6.81 -30.46
C THR A 665 62.77 5.44 -29.85
N ASN A 666 62.84 4.44 -30.76
CA ASN A 666 63.41 3.08 -30.62
C ASN A 666 62.63 1.88 -30.00
N THR A 667 62.03 1.12 -30.93
CA THR A 667 61.90 -0.36 -31.08
C THR A 667 63.07 -1.24 -30.59
N PRO A 668 62.98 -2.61 -30.61
CA PRO A 668 61.84 -3.52 -30.35
C PRO A 668 62.25 -4.82 -29.56
N ALA A 669 61.31 -5.75 -29.27
CA ALA A 669 61.41 -7.20 -29.61
C ALA A 669 60.41 -8.13 -28.87
N LEU A 670 59.83 -9.07 -29.63
CA LEU A 670 59.09 -10.29 -29.23
C LEU A 670 60.13 -11.46 -29.01
N PRO A 671 59.82 -12.79 -28.88
CA PRO A 671 58.52 -13.52 -28.92
C PRO A 671 58.31 -14.73 -27.94
N THR A 672 57.07 -15.26 -27.92
CA THR A 672 56.68 -16.71 -27.73
C THR A 672 56.96 -17.41 -26.36
N THR A 673 56.24 -18.47 -25.92
CA THR A 673 55.49 -19.52 -26.64
C THR A 673 54.34 -20.15 -25.81
N LYS A 674 53.27 -20.54 -26.52
CA LYS A 674 52.42 -21.77 -26.44
C LYS A 674 52.89 -22.94 -25.53
N ALA A 675 52.06 -23.87 -25.04
CA ALA A 675 50.58 -23.98 -24.96
C ALA A 675 50.13 -25.23 -24.14
N ASN A 676 48.85 -25.24 -23.72
CA ASN A 676 47.87 -26.35 -23.76
C ASN A 676 47.96 -27.67 -22.93
N LEU A 677 46.82 -27.90 -22.24
CA LEU A 677 45.95 -29.11 -22.23
C LEU A 677 46.07 -30.24 -21.16
N THR A 678 44.90 -30.45 -20.53
CA THR A 678 44.23 -31.71 -20.13
C THR A 678 44.63 -32.55 -18.89
N SER A 679 43.59 -32.76 -18.08
CA SER A 679 43.33 -33.74 -17.00
C SER A 679 42.82 -35.10 -17.53
N PRO A 680 42.30 -36.08 -16.72
CA PRO A 680 42.58 -36.59 -15.35
C PRO A 680 42.85 -38.14 -15.45
N PRO A 681 42.28 -39.14 -14.70
CA PRO A 681 41.63 -39.25 -13.37
C PRO A 681 42.02 -40.51 -12.49
N LEU A 682 41.29 -40.73 -11.38
CA LEU A 682 40.89 -42.02 -10.72
C LEU A 682 41.49 -42.50 -9.37
N LYS A 683 40.63 -42.43 -8.33
CA LYS A 683 40.11 -43.48 -7.39
C LYS A 683 41.01 -44.40 -6.50
N MET A 684 40.37 -44.78 -5.37
CA MET A 684 40.73 -45.77 -4.32
C MET A 684 41.77 -45.32 -3.28
N GLY A 685 41.76 -45.79 -2.02
CA GLY A 685 40.92 -46.80 -1.35
C GLY A 685 40.83 -46.58 0.17
N ALA A 686 40.33 -47.57 0.92
CA ALA A 686 39.87 -47.40 2.31
C ALA A 686 40.88 -47.84 3.41
N GLU A 687 40.43 -47.67 4.66
CA GLU A 687 40.75 -48.45 5.89
C GLU A 687 41.57 -47.82 7.04
N ASN A 688 40.88 -47.74 8.20
CA ASN A 688 41.28 -48.23 9.53
C ASN A 688 42.35 -47.53 10.42
N SER A 689 41.97 -47.51 11.71
CA SER A 689 42.81 -47.60 12.93
C SER A 689 43.20 -46.33 13.71
N SER A 690 42.89 -46.43 15.00
CA SER A 690 43.16 -45.53 16.13
C SER A 690 44.63 -45.33 16.51
N GLY A 691 44.97 -44.21 17.16
CA GLY A 691 46.30 -44.02 17.78
C GLY A 691 46.43 -42.81 18.73
N TYR A 692 46.19 -43.05 20.01
CA TYR A 692 46.53 -42.26 21.22
C TYR A 692 47.66 -41.21 21.16
N SER A 693 47.48 -40.06 21.85
CA SER A 693 48.49 -39.43 22.75
C SER A 693 47.91 -38.24 23.54
N SER A 694 48.44 -37.98 24.74
CA SER A 694 47.83 -37.10 25.76
C SER A 694 48.86 -36.55 26.75
N VAL A 695 48.74 -35.28 27.18
CA VAL A 695 49.49 -34.70 28.33
C VAL A 695 48.67 -33.58 29.02
N SER A 696 48.46 -33.72 30.35
CA SER A 696 48.45 -32.77 31.51
C SER A 696 48.17 -31.24 31.29
N SER A 697 47.69 -30.41 32.24
CA SER A 697 47.32 -30.45 33.68
C SER A 697 46.92 -29.01 34.12
N ALA A 698 46.29 -28.67 35.26
CA ALA A 698 45.42 -29.33 36.25
C ALA A 698 45.01 -28.25 37.31
N GLY A 699 43.91 -28.42 38.09
CA GLY A 699 43.63 -27.53 39.23
C GLY A 699 42.18 -27.48 39.75
N SER A 700 41.95 -27.95 40.97
CA SER A 700 40.75 -27.69 41.81
C SER A 700 41.12 -27.94 43.27
N PRO A 701 40.63 -27.13 44.21
CA PRO A 701 39.84 -27.67 45.34
C PRO A 701 38.76 -26.66 45.84
N THR A 702 37.75 -26.94 46.68
CA THR A 702 37.12 -28.13 47.31
C THR A 702 35.87 -27.65 48.06
N SER A 703 34.81 -28.47 48.19
CA SER A 703 34.20 -28.88 49.49
C SER A 703 32.71 -29.23 49.39
N SER A 704 32.39 -30.51 49.61
CA SER A 704 31.13 -31.03 50.18
C SER A 704 31.44 -31.46 51.65
N PRO A 705 30.55 -32.03 52.52
CA PRO A 705 29.53 -33.05 52.20
C PRO A 705 28.25 -33.13 53.10
N ASN A 706 27.32 -34.04 52.73
CA ASN A 706 26.63 -35.05 53.58
C ASN A 706 25.16 -35.30 53.18
N GLY A 707 24.79 -36.59 53.04
CA GLY A 707 23.42 -37.09 52.77
C GLY A 707 22.73 -37.62 54.05
N PRO A 708 21.97 -38.75 54.04
CA PRO A 708 21.73 -39.72 52.96
C PRO A 708 20.20 -40.09 52.82
N PRO A 709 19.76 -41.24 52.24
CA PRO A 709 18.41 -41.40 51.64
C PRO A 709 17.45 -42.33 52.42
N CYS A 710 16.19 -42.44 51.97
CA CYS A 710 15.38 -43.65 52.22
C CYS A 710 14.24 -43.88 51.20
N SER A 711 13.92 -45.14 50.94
CA SER A 711 12.95 -45.64 49.96
C SER A 711 11.59 -46.03 50.58
N SER A 712 10.47 -45.85 49.85
CA SER A 712 9.32 -46.77 49.94
C SER A 712 8.34 -46.66 48.75
N LYS A 713 7.78 -47.82 48.38
CA LYS A 713 6.51 -48.07 47.66
C LYS A 713 5.77 -49.14 48.51
N PRO A 714 4.49 -49.50 48.24
CA PRO A 714 3.47 -48.91 47.36
C PRO A 714 2.16 -48.55 48.11
N GLY A 715 1.17 -47.99 47.41
CA GLY A 715 -0.19 -47.84 47.92
C GLY A 715 -1.21 -47.63 46.80
N LEU A 716 -1.98 -48.67 46.46
CA LEU A 716 -3.09 -48.62 45.50
C LEU A 716 -4.35 -48.10 46.18
N SER A 717 -5.03 -47.12 45.57
CA SER A 717 -6.48 -46.98 45.71
C SER A 717 -7.10 -46.48 44.40
N ASN A 718 -7.91 -47.35 43.79
CA ASN A 718 -8.65 -47.02 42.57
C ASN A 718 -9.78 -46.04 42.89
N SER A 719 -9.88 -44.95 42.13
CA SER A 719 -11.19 -44.37 41.80
C SER A 719 -11.19 -43.96 40.32
N LYS A 720 -12.31 -44.23 39.64
CA LYS A 720 -12.40 -44.20 38.18
C LYS A 720 -12.57 -42.76 37.70
N LEU A 721 -11.62 -42.26 36.91
CA LEU A 721 -11.87 -41.10 36.04
C LEU A 721 -12.31 -41.59 34.66
N VAL A 722 -13.49 -41.15 34.25
CA VAL A 722 -14.06 -41.42 32.94
C VAL A 722 -13.29 -40.67 31.87
N SER A 723 -12.86 -41.37 30.83
CA SER A 723 -12.30 -40.78 29.62
C SER A 723 -13.36 -39.98 28.87
N ILE A 724 -13.31 -38.65 28.97
CA ILE A 724 -14.07 -37.74 28.11
C ILE A 724 -13.26 -37.53 26.82
N PRO A 725 -13.84 -37.75 25.63
CA PRO A 725 -13.09 -37.59 24.38
C PRO A 725 -12.77 -36.12 24.10
N PHE A 726 -11.55 -35.86 23.65
CA PHE A 726 -11.16 -34.57 23.08
C PHE A 726 -12.03 -34.25 21.85
N PRO A 727 -12.61 -33.03 21.73
CA PRO A 727 -13.17 -32.57 20.47
C PRO A 727 -12.01 -32.37 19.47
N GLN A 728 -12.02 -33.15 18.38
CA GLN A 728 -11.14 -32.87 17.25
C GLN A 728 -11.59 -31.57 16.56
N PRO A 729 -10.68 -30.67 16.17
CA PRO A 729 -11.04 -29.55 15.31
C PRO A 729 -11.41 -30.08 13.92
N THR A 730 -12.69 -30.01 13.57
CA THR A 730 -13.16 -30.35 12.22
C THR A 730 -12.59 -29.33 11.21
N PRO A 731 -11.92 -29.77 10.13
CA PRO A 731 -11.48 -28.86 9.09
C PRO A 731 -12.69 -28.29 8.35
N LEU A 732 -12.76 -26.97 8.22
CA LEU A 732 -13.74 -26.27 7.39
C LEU A 732 -13.43 -26.51 5.90
N ASN A 733 -13.83 -27.69 5.41
CA ASN A 733 -13.82 -28.04 3.99
C ASN A 733 -14.91 -27.25 3.26
N PHE A 734 -14.54 -26.12 2.63
CA PHE A 734 -15.35 -25.52 1.57
C PHE A 734 -15.33 -26.40 0.33
N LYS A 735 -16.14 -27.47 0.32
CA LYS A 735 -16.52 -28.16 -0.92
C LYS A 735 -17.76 -27.49 -1.51
N ALA A 736 -17.57 -26.73 -2.57
CA ALA A 736 -18.65 -26.15 -3.36
C ALA A 736 -19.49 -27.26 -4.01
N LEU A 737 -20.61 -27.61 -3.38
CA LEU A 737 -21.61 -28.53 -3.95
C LEU A 737 -22.44 -27.78 -5.01
N ARG A 738 -21.96 -27.76 -6.25
CA ARG A 738 -22.76 -27.36 -7.42
C ARG A 738 -23.99 -28.29 -7.51
N ARG A 739 -25.18 -27.77 -7.17
CA ARG A 739 -26.48 -28.36 -7.52
C ARG A 739 -27.13 -27.50 -8.59
N GLN A 740 -27.32 -28.07 -9.79
CA GLN A 740 -28.10 -27.44 -10.84
C GLN A 740 -29.57 -27.33 -10.40
N VAL A 741 -30.08 -26.11 -10.25
CA VAL A 741 -31.50 -25.85 -10.03
C VAL A 741 -32.16 -25.65 -11.38
N LYS A 742 -32.90 -26.66 -11.84
CA LYS A 742 -33.69 -26.63 -13.08
C LYS A 742 -34.86 -25.65 -12.89
N ARG A 743 -34.76 -24.42 -13.38
CA ARG A 743 -35.86 -23.44 -13.34
C ARG A 743 -37.06 -23.98 -14.10
N LYS A 744 -38.21 -24.02 -13.43
CA LYS A 744 -39.49 -24.48 -13.99
C LYS A 744 -40.29 -23.25 -14.37
N ASN A 745 -40.32 -22.91 -15.66
CA ASN A 745 -41.10 -21.76 -16.15
C ASN A 745 -42.59 -22.05 -15.97
N GLN A 746 -43.29 -21.22 -15.19
CA GLN A 746 -44.74 -21.11 -15.25
C GLN A 746 -45.10 -20.03 -16.27
N ALA A 747 -45.51 -20.46 -17.47
CA ALA A 747 -46.26 -19.61 -18.39
C ALA A 747 -47.75 -19.89 -18.16
N GLN A 748 -48.54 -18.83 -17.97
CA GLN A 748 -49.99 -18.94 -18.10
C GLN A 748 -50.32 -19.09 -19.58
N HIS A 749 -51.01 -20.16 -19.96
CA HIS A 749 -51.74 -20.21 -21.22
C HIS A 749 -53.15 -20.76 -20.96
N SER A 750 -54.08 -20.19 -21.71
CA SER A 750 -55.52 -20.42 -21.67
C SER A 750 -55.93 -21.84 -22.06
N ASP A 751 -57.01 -22.31 -21.45
CA ASP A 751 -57.73 -23.49 -21.91
C ASP A 751 -58.19 -23.32 -23.36
N GLU A 752 -57.96 -24.33 -24.21
CA GLU A 752 -58.96 -24.79 -25.18
C GLU A 752 -58.68 -26.25 -25.61
N ASN A 753 -59.73 -26.90 -26.14
CA ASN A 753 -59.89 -28.36 -26.16
C ASN A 753 -59.20 -29.08 -27.35
N VAL A 754 -59.20 -30.43 -27.29
CA VAL A 754 -59.58 -31.40 -28.37
C VAL A 754 -58.61 -32.61 -28.57
N THR A 755 -59.11 -33.78 -28.13
CA THR A 755 -58.90 -35.20 -28.56
C THR A 755 -57.53 -35.90 -28.60
N ASP A 756 -57.47 -37.00 -27.85
CA ASP A 756 -57.13 -38.38 -28.26
C ASP A 756 -56.61 -38.62 -29.70
N ALA A 757 -55.47 -39.32 -29.85
CA ALA A 757 -55.44 -40.78 -30.13
C ALA A 757 -54.05 -41.29 -30.57
N LEU A 758 -53.73 -42.52 -30.15
CA LEU A 758 -52.59 -43.41 -30.52
C LEU A 758 -51.19 -43.05 -29.96
#